data_AF-A0A1S4CBX5-F1
#
_entry.id   AF-A0A1S4CBX5-F1
#
_cell.length_a   1.000
_cell.length_b   1.000
_cell.length_c   1.000
_cell.angle_alpha   90.00
_cell.angle_beta   90.00
_cell.angle_gamma   90.00
#
_symmetry.space_group_name_H-M   'P 1'
#
loop_
_entity.id
_entity.type
_entity.pdbx_description
1 polymer ?
#
loop_
_entity_poly.entity_id
_entity_poly.type
_entity_poly.pdbx_seq_one_letter_code
_entity_poly.pdbx_strand_id
1 'polypeptide(L)'
;MKGLISSLSFSDHPHVSLTKTPTFLKIIVLSFLSIFLFFIVRRFSFDITTFTTTPSSHEFPMSFTSIPNQTTTSTVAGNPPPPPLRRPGMAVERTGIIDENGAMTNDFVVGEFDEELIDSVVNGKVNGTDEALESDENRGGLRGKIGKFKVCDESMRDYIPCLDNVEEISRVNLSERGGNLVSHCPPKGKGLDCLIPRPKDYKLRIPWPKSRDEIWLSNVPHTPFKEKAGNKWVKKKGDKCIFPGDGTQFVLGANQYLDQISKMVPEIAFGQRTRVAMDIGGGVASFGAYLMDRNVSTLSIATKDMHKNQIQFALERGVPAMLTAFATHRLLYPSQAFDLIHCSRCSINWTRDDGILLLEVNRMLRAGGYFIWKAEPIYRHDENLFAPLKEMENITRRLCWELLKNEGDISIWRKPLNNSCYLSRPLAVQPSLCGVGDDPDNVWNVNLKTCITQLPENGYGANVTTWPTRLHSPPDRLFSIKMDAELSRREIYKAESKFWHEIISGYVGAFHWKELNLRNVMDMRSLYGGFAAALHDLNIDCWVLNVVPVSGSNTLPVLYDRGLIGVMHDWCEPFDTYPRTYDLLHAAALFSVERNRCNVTTIMIEMDRIVRPGGRVYIRDTTPVIEELEEIAHALGWVPFKFDGSEGPHSNWKLLIGEKRL
;
A
#
# COMPACT_ATOMS: atom_id res chain seq x y z
N MET A 1 -33.78 -59.61 42.38
CA MET A 1 -33.42 -59.72 43.81
C MET A 1 -32.57 -58.50 44.15
N LYS A 2 -32.95 -57.67 45.14
CA LYS A 2 -32.41 -57.68 46.52
C LYS A 2 -30.86 -57.71 46.50
N GLY A 3 -30.11 -56.68 46.91
CA GLY A 3 -30.29 -55.79 48.07
C GLY A 3 -29.16 -56.12 49.08
N LEU A 4 -28.48 -55.20 49.77
CA LEU A 4 -28.94 -54.25 50.81
C LEU A 4 -27.80 -53.21 51.08
N ILE A 5 -28.08 -51.91 51.32
CA ILE A 5 -28.03 -51.15 52.62
C ILE A 5 -26.59 -50.96 53.19
N SER A 6 -26.12 -49.81 53.72
CA SER A 6 -26.69 -48.57 54.32
C SER A 6 -25.91 -47.32 53.85
N SER A 7 -26.38 -46.05 53.81
CA SER A 7 -27.29 -45.22 54.63
C SER A 7 -26.70 -44.66 55.96
N LEU A 8 -26.18 -43.43 55.91
CA LEU A 8 -26.06 -42.52 57.06
C LEU A 8 -26.42 -41.10 56.60
N SER A 9 -27.30 -40.43 57.35
CA SER A 9 -27.81 -39.08 57.06
C SER A 9 -27.07 -38.01 57.86
N PHE A 10 -27.06 -36.79 57.34
CA PHE A 10 -26.92 -35.58 58.16
C PHE A 10 -27.84 -34.47 57.62
N SER A 11 -28.33 -33.63 58.53
CA SER A 11 -29.57 -32.86 58.41
C SER A 11 -29.54 -31.63 57.50
N ASP A 12 -30.73 -31.24 57.06
CA ASP A 12 -31.01 -29.96 56.38
C ASP A 12 -30.57 -28.74 57.20
N HIS A 13 -29.81 -27.85 56.56
CA HIS A 13 -29.74 -26.43 56.92
C HIS A 13 -29.98 -25.58 55.66
N PRO A 14 -30.66 -24.43 55.79
CA PRO A 14 -31.31 -23.78 54.65
C PRO A 14 -30.31 -23.06 53.74
N HIS A 15 -30.46 -23.25 52.43
CA HIS A 15 -29.81 -22.42 51.41
C HIS A 15 -30.23 -20.94 51.57
N VAL A 16 -29.31 -20.10 52.02
CA VAL A 16 -29.51 -18.64 52.10
C VAL A 16 -29.62 -18.07 50.69
N SER A 17 -30.82 -17.61 50.30
CA SER A 17 -31.00 -16.97 49.00
C SER A 17 -30.34 -15.59 48.98
N LEU A 18 -29.33 -15.42 48.12
CA LEU A 18 -28.55 -14.17 47.99
C LEU A 18 -29.38 -12.98 47.42
N THR A 19 -30.63 -13.24 47.08
CA THR A 19 -31.62 -12.28 46.58
C THR A 19 -32.34 -11.50 47.69
N LYS A 20 -32.23 -11.90 48.97
CA LYS A 20 -32.88 -11.22 50.11
C LYS A 20 -31.92 -10.54 51.11
N THR A 21 -30.61 -10.49 50.83
CA THR A 21 -29.66 -9.77 51.69
C THR A 21 -29.81 -8.25 51.56
N PRO A 22 -29.90 -7.49 52.68
CA PRO A 22 -30.09 -6.04 52.66
C PRO A 22 -28.90 -5.33 52.01
N THR A 23 -29.18 -4.26 51.26
CA THR A 23 -28.21 -3.57 50.38
C THR A 23 -26.92 -3.17 51.09
N PHE A 24 -27.02 -2.76 52.36
CA PHE A 24 -25.88 -2.42 53.21
C PHE A 24 -24.86 -3.56 53.36
N LEU A 25 -25.31 -4.81 53.48
CA LEU A 25 -24.43 -5.97 53.60
C LEU A 25 -23.66 -6.24 52.30
N LYS A 26 -24.28 -5.97 51.15
CA LYS A 26 -23.65 -6.10 49.82
C LYS A 26 -22.56 -5.03 49.63
N ILE A 27 -22.81 -3.80 50.09
CA ILE A 27 -21.84 -2.70 50.08
C ILE A 27 -20.64 -3.04 50.98
N ILE A 28 -20.86 -3.60 52.17
CA ILE A 28 -19.78 -4.05 53.07
C ILE A 28 -18.91 -5.13 52.39
N VAL A 29 -19.52 -6.15 51.79
CA VAL A 29 -18.76 -7.23 51.11
C VAL A 29 -17.95 -6.69 49.92
N LEU A 30 -18.52 -5.79 49.12
CA LEU A 30 -17.80 -5.13 48.02
C LEU A 30 -16.66 -4.23 48.52
N SER A 31 -16.85 -3.53 49.64
CA SER A 31 -15.81 -2.71 50.26
C SER A 31 -14.64 -3.56 50.77
N PHE A 32 -14.92 -4.66 51.48
CA PHE A 32 -13.88 -5.60 51.93
C PHE A 32 -13.15 -6.27 50.75
N LEU A 33 -13.86 -6.63 49.67
CA LEU A 33 -13.23 -7.18 48.47
C LEU A 33 -12.30 -6.18 47.78
N SER A 34 -12.71 -4.91 47.70
CA SER A 34 -11.90 -3.80 47.16
C SER A 34 -10.65 -3.54 48.00
N ILE A 35 -10.79 -3.50 49.33
CA ILE A 35 -9.67 -3.35 50.28
C ILE A 35 -8.70 -4.54 50.16
N PHE A 36 -9.21 -5.77 50.06
CA PHE A 36 -8.39 -6.97 49.89
C PHE A 36 -7.60 -6.95 48.57
N LEU A 37 -8.23 -6.56 47.45
CA LEU A 37 -7.56 -6.35 46.17
C LEU A 37 -6.48 -5.26 46.25
N PHE A 38 -6.75 -4.14 46.94
CA PHE A 38 -5.76 -3.08 47.15
C PHE A 38 -4.54 -3.59 47.93
N PHE A 39 -4.74 -4.38 49.00
CA PHE A 39 -3.63 -4.99 49.75
C PHE A 39 -2.86 -6.06 48.95
N ILE A 40 -3.51 -6.80 48.05
CA ILE A 40 -2.83 -7.72 47.13
C ILE A 40 -1.97 -6.95 46.14
N VAL A 41 -2.52 -5.95 45.44
CA VAL A 41 -1.77 -5.11 44.50
C VAL A 41 -0.58 -4.45 45.20
N ARG A 42 -0.76 -3.96 46.43
CA ARG A 42 0.31 -3.36 47.23
C ARG A 42 1.36 -4.35 47.75
N ARG A 43 1.03 -5.64 47.88
CA ARG A 43 2.01 -6.71 48.21
C ARG A 43 2.82 -7.20 47.00
N PHE A 44 2.32 -6.99 45.78
CA PHE A 44 2.99 -7.39 44.53
C PHE A 44 3.59 -6.21 43.74
N SER A 45 3.73 -5.03 44.37
CA SER A 45 4.25 -3.80 43.72
C SER A 45 5.44 -3.18 44.47
N PHE A 46 6.61 -3.80 44.35
CA PHE A 46 7.98 -3.27 44.57
C PHE A 46 8.94 -4.31 43.91
N ASP A 47 10.01 -3.99 43.17
CA ASP A 47 10.77 -2.74 43.01
C ASP A 47 11.12 -2.43 41.54
N ILE A 48 10.89 -1.20 41.06
CA ILE A 48 11.72 -0.53 40.03
C ILE A 48 11.79 0.97 40.38
N THR A 49 12.99 1.57 40.27
CA THR A 49 13.40 2.95 40.67
C THR A 49 13.49 3.13 42.20
N THR A 50 14.64 3.44 42.81
CA THR A 50 15.61 4.50 42.45
C THR A 50 17.06 4.16 42.87
N PHE A 51 18.04 4.38 41.99
CA PHE A 51 19.40 4.77 42.39
C PHE A 51 20.07 5.60 41.28
N THR A 52 20.26 6.89 41.54
CA THR A 52 21.05 7.82 40.73
C THR A 52 22.27 8.24 41.53
N THR A 53 23.47 7.79 41.13
CA THR A 53 24.74 8.46 41.48
C THR A 53 25.79 8.19 40.40
N THR A 54 26.49 9.26 40.05
CA THR A 54 27.64 9.41 39.14
C THR A 54 28.72 8.32 39.19
N PRO A 55 29.36 7.97 38.05
CA PRO A 55 30.57 7.15 38.03
C PRO A 55 31.84 7.99 38.26
N SER A 56 32.70 7.56 39.18
CA SER A 56 34.10 7.99 39.28
C SER A 56 35.03 6.80 39.10
N SER A 57 36.18 7.05 38.47
CA SER A 57 37.28 6.11 38.20
C SER A 57 37.67 5.19 39.35
N HIS A 58 37.94 3.90 39.05
CA HIS A 58 39.31 3.34 39.04
C HIS A 58 39.37 1.94 38.40
N GLU A 59 40.58 1.55 37.98
CA GLU A 59 40.91 0.38 37.17
C GLU A 59 40.95 -0.94 37.97
N PHE A 60 40.92 -2.09 37.27
CA PHE A 60 41.75 -3.28 37.55
C PHE A 60 41.69 -4.26 36.34
N PRO A 61 42.61 -5.25 36.21
CA PRO A 61 43.26 -5.49 34.92
C PRO A 61 42.98 -6.88 34.31
N MET A 62 43.24 -7.03 33.01
CA MET A 62 43.40 -8.34 32.36
C MET A 62 44.84 -8.54 31.92
N SER A 63 45.51 -9.53 32.54
CA SER A 63 46.78 -10.07 32.06
C SER A 63 46.53 -11.31 31.20
N PHE A 64 47.14 -11.37 30.02
CA PHE A 64 47.22 -12.60 29.22
C PHE A 64 48.62 -13.20 29.35
N THR A 65 48.69 -14.44 29.81
CA THR A 65 49.93 -15.24 29.90
C THR A 65 50.26 -15.96 28.59
N SER A 66 51.56 -16.13 28.34
CA SER A 66 52.16 -16.61 27.09
C SER A 66 52.52 -18.11 27.10
N ILE A 67 53.18 -18.55 26.00
CA ILE A 67 54.10 -19.72 25.80
C ILE A 67 53.47 -20.89 24.97
N PRO A 68 54.21 -21.64 24.08
CA PRO A 68 55.57 -21.50 23.52
C PRO A 68 55.69 -21.48 21.96
N ASN A 69 56.92 -21.25 21.47
CA ASN A 69 57.38 -21.38 20.06
C ASN A 69 57.42 -22.81 19.49
N GLN A 70 57.33 -22.94 18.16
CA GLN A 70 58.04 -23.98 17.38
C GLN A 70 58.66 -23.45 16.06
N THR A 71 59.73 -24.12 15.64
CA THR A 71 60.74 -23.81 14.60
C THR A 71 60.65 -24.81 13.42
N THR A 72 60.99 -24.52 12.15
CA THR A 72 61.38 -23.30 11.39
C THR A 72 61.25 -23.59 9.89
N THR A 73 61.13 -22.58 9.00
CA THR A 73 61.93 -22.52 7.73
C THR A 73 61.72 -21.21 6.96
N SER A 74 62.73 -20.82 6.17
CA SER A 74 62.86 -19.53 5.49
C SER A 74 62.72 -19.63 3.97
N THR A 75 62.02 -18.68 3.35
CA THR A 75 62.23 -18.29 1.94
C THR A 75 62.21 -16.76 1.81
N VAL A 76 63.05 -16.24 0.91
CA VAL A 76 63.37 -14.81 0.78
C VAL A 76 62.50 -14.14 -0.29
N ALA A 77 61.93 -12.97 0.04
CA ALA A 77 61.45 -11.98 -0.94
C ALA A 77 61.62 -10.56 -0.36
N GLY A 78 61.93 -9.57 -1.21
CA GLY A 78 62.51 -8.29 -0.80
C GLY A 78 61.55 -7.25 -0.18
N ASN A 79 62.14 -6.27 0.50
CA ASN A 79 61.45 -5.10 1.05
C ASN A 79 60.86 -4.19 -0.06
N PRO A 80 59.65 -3.64 0.11
CA PRO A 80 59.14 -2.57 -0.75
C PRO A 80 59.80 -1.21 -0.43
N PRO A 81 59.83 -0.26 -1.39
CA PRO A 81 60.44 1.07 -1.20
C PRO A 81 59.58 2.00 -0.33
N PRO A 82 60.18 3.05 0.29
CA PRO A 82 59.45 4.03 1.09
C PRO A 82 58.54 4.94 0.23
N PRO A 83 57.45 5.47 0.79
CA PRO A 83 56.54 6.38 0.08
C PRO A 83 57.18 7.76 -0.20
N PRO A 84 56.75 8.46 -1.27
CA PRO A 84 57.34 9.73 -1.67
C PRO A 84 57.03 10.88 -0.70
N LEU A 85 57.98 11.80 -0.53
CA LEU A 85 57.83 13.01 0.26
C LEU A 85 56.68 13.91 -0.26
N ARG A 86 55.81 14.35 0.65
CA ARG A 86 54.81 15.39 0.35
C ARG A 86 55.49 16.74 0.14
N ARG A 87 55.03 17.48 -0.88
CA ARG A 87 55.38 18.90 -1.07
C ARG A 87 54.77 19.76 0.06
N PRO A 88 55.45 20.83 0.53
CA PRO A 88 54.87 21.77 1.48
C PRO A 88 53.93 22.75 0.77
N GLY A 89 52.87 23.18 1.48
CA GLY A 89 52.07 24.35 1.10
C GLY A 89 50.63 24.05 0.65
N MET A 90 49.73 23.89 1.61
CA MET A 90 48.40 24.52 1.68
C MET A 90 47.81 24.17 3.05
N ALA A 91 47.76 25.15 3.95
CA ALA A 91 47.08 24.97 5.24
C ALA A 91 45.58 25.00 4.97
N VAL A 92 44.84 23.98 5.43
CA VAL A 92 43.38 24.03 5.45
C VAL A 92 42.97 24.86 6.66
N GLU A 93 42.44 26.05 6.39
CA GLU A 93 41.94 26.94 7.43
C GLU A 93 40.68 26.32 8.06
N ARG A 94 40.70 26.08 9.38
CA ARG A 94 39.55 25.53 10.11
C ARG A 94 38.59 26.67 10.47
N THR A 95 37.33 26.53 10.09
CA THR A 95 36.26 27.51 10.37
C THR A 95 35.87 27.65 11.85
N GLY A 96 36.48 26.90 12.77
CA GLY A 96 36.24 26.99 14.23
C GLY A 96 34.99 26.28 14.75
N ILE A 97 34.16 25.70 13.88
CA ILE A 97 32.85 25.10 14.25
C ILE A 97 32.99 23.94 15.26
N ILE A 98 34.07 23.17 15.17
CA ILE A 98 34.33 22.00 16.03
C ILE A 98 35.76 22.08 16.57
N ASP A 99 35.94 21.88 17.87
CA ASP A 99 37.24 21.86 18.53
C ASP A 99 38.03 20.55 18.29
N GLU A 100 39.23 20.48 18.86
CA GLU A 100 40.12 19.32 18.74
C GLU A 100 39.57 18.04 19.40
N ASN A 101 38.56 18.17 20.27
CA ASN A 101 37.91 17.08 20.99
C ASN A 101 36.56 16.66 20.37
N GLY A 102 36.14 17.31 19.27
CA GLY A 102 34.87 17.01 18.60
C GLY A 102 33.65 17.75 19.17
N ALA A 103 33.84 18.74 20.05
CA ALA A 103 32.76 19.55 20.61
C ALA A 103 32.48 20.79 19.75
N MET A 104 31.20 21.18 19.66
CA MET A 104 30.77 22.40 18.97
C MET A 104 31.23 23.63 19.75
N THR A 105 31.82 24.61 19.07
CA THR A 105 32.27 25.87 19.70
C THR A 105 31.32 27.01 19.37
N ASN A 106 31.25 28.03 20.24
CA ASN A 106 30.51 29.26 19.99
C ASN A 106 31.33 30.31 19.23
N ASP A 107 32.64 30.13 19.12
CA ASP A 107 33.60 31.08 18.54
C ASP A 107 34.08 30.54 17.18
N PHE A 108 33.20 30.59 16.17
CA PHE A 108 33.49 30.17 14.80
C PHE A 108 33.53 31.37 13.85
N VAL A 109 34.35 31.27 12.80
CA VAL A 109 34.52 32.33 11.81
C VAL A 109 33.61 32.04 10.62
N VAL A 110 32.66 32.94 10.37
CA VAL A 110 31.90 32.98 9.11
C VAL A 110 32.80 33.64 8.07
N GLY A 111 33.18 32.89 7.03
CA GLY A 111 33.97 33.42 5.92
C GLY A 111 33.19 34.48 5.14
N GLU A 112 33.91 35.40 4.49
CA GLU A 112 33.29 36.46 3.67
C GLU A 112 32.50 35.86 2.50
N PHE A 113 31.36 36.48 2.17
CA PHE A 113 30.45 35.99 1.14
C PHE A 113 30.90 36.48 -0.24
N ASP A 114 31.00 35.56 -1.19
CA ASP A 114 31.23 35.86 -2.60
C ASP A 114 29.89 36.19 -3.28
N GLU A 115 29.64 37.49 -3.51
CA GLU A 115 28.42 37.97 -4.19
C GLU A 115 28.31 37.48 -5.64
N GLU A 116 29.43 37.22 -6.32
CA GLU A 116 29.47 36.77 -7.72
C GLU A 116 29.01 35.30 -7.84
N LEU A 117 29.31 34.48 -6.83
CA LEU A 117 28.83 33.11 -6.75
C LEU A 117 27.31 33.02 -6.57
N ILE A 118 26.71 33.95 -5.81
CA ILE A 118 25.26 33.99 -5.56
C ILE A 118 24.53 34.34 -6.86
N ASP A 119 24.99 35.36 -7.60
CA ASP A 119 24.34 35.78 -8.84
C ASP A 119 24.42 34.70 -9.94
N SER A 120 25.49 33.88 -9.94
CA SER A 120 25.63 32.71 -10.83
C SER A 120 24.59 31.59 -10.58
N VAL A 121 24.13 31.45 -9.34
CA VAL A 121 23.09 30.47 -8.94
C VAL A 121 21.69 31.01 -9.20
N VAL A 122 21.49 32.32 -9.07
CA VAL A 122 20.20 32.98 -9.36
C VAL A 122 19.93 33.06 -10.87
N ASN A 123 20.95 33.39 -11.68
CA ASN A 123 20.83 33.64 -13.12
C ASN A 123 21.38 32.49 -13.98
N GLY A 124 21.03 31.25 -13.65
CA GLY A 124 21.59 30.02 -14.22
C GLY A 124 21.79 30.01 -15.74
N LYS A 125 23.04 30.26 -16.17
CA LYS A 125 23.53 30.09 -17.55
C LYS A 125 24.78 29.22 -17.54
N VAL A 126 24.63 27.98 -18.01
CA VAL A 126 25.75 27.16 -18.47
C VAL A 126 25.82 27.30 -19.98
N ASN A 127 26.95 27.78 -20.51
CA ASN A 127 27.14 28.02 -21.94
C ASN A 127 27.12 26.71 -22.75
N GLY A 128 26.36 26.69 -23.84
CA GLY A 128 26.18 25.49 -24.66
C GLY A 128 25.50 25.71 -26.02
N THR A 129 26.05 26.61 -26.84
CA THR A 129 25.87 26.76 -28.31
C THR A 129 24.44 26.96 -28.87
N ASP A 130 24.29 28.02 -29.66
CA ASP A 130 23.04 28.44 -30.30
C ASP A 130 22.55 27.52 -31.43
N GLU A 131 21.24 27.24 -31.46
CA GLU A 131 20.42 27.35 -32.68
C GLU A 131 19.09 28.03 -32.33
N ALA A 132 18.68 29.01 -33.15
CA ALA A 132 17.62 29.94 -32.80
C ALA A 132 16.22 29.47 -33.24
N LEU A 133 15.23 29.61 -32.35
CA LEU A 133 13.82 29.76 -32.70
C LEU A 133 13.24 30.92 -31.89
N GLU A 134 12.70 31.91 -32.59
CA GLU A 134 12.22 33.18 -32.02
C GLU A 134 11.06 32.95 -31.05
N SER A 135 11.16 33.50 -29.83
CA SER A 135 10.04 33.57 -28.88
C SER A 135 9.85 35.00 -28.40
N ASP A 136 8.63 35.50 -28.59
CA ASP A 136 8.13 36.86 -28.35
C ASP A 136 8.64 37.50 -27.04
N GLU A 137 9.31 38.66 -27.14
CA GLU A 137 9.80 39.42 -25.99
C GLU A 137 8.65 40.16 -25.30
N ASN A 138 7.99 39.51 -24.32
CA ASN A 138 7.29 40.28 -23.29
C ASN A 138 7.20 39.55 -21.93
N ARG A 139 8.28 39.63 -21.15
CA ARG A 139 8.28 39.32 -19.71
C ARG A 139 8.85 40.46 -18.86
N GLY A 140 8.31 41.66 -19.07
CA GLY A 140 8.19 42.63 -17.97
C GLY A 140 7.25 42.08 -16.88
N GLY A 141 7.58 42.32 -15.62
CA GLY A 141 7.00 41.57 -14.50
C GLY A 141 5.49 41.73 -14.29
N LEU A 142 4.79 40.60 -14.22
CA LEU A 142 3.49 40.42 -13.55
C LEU A 142 3.37 38.93 -13.17
N ARG A 143 3.42 38.62 -11.86
CA ARG A 143 3.12 37.28 -11.32
C ARG A 143 1.60 37.07 -11.46
N GLY A 144 1.19 36.65 -12.66
CA GLY A 144 -0.21 36.61 -13.07
C GLY A 144 -0.99 35.56 -12.28
N LYS A 145 -2.03 35.99 -11.55
CA LYS A 145 -2.92 35.09 -10.83
C LYS A 145 -3.49 34.04 -11.78
N ILE A 146 -3.33 32.76 -11.44
CA ILE A 146 -3.90 31.65 -12.20
C ILE A 146 -5.43 31.82 -12.26
N GLY A 147 -5.97 31.84 -13.47
CA GLY A 147 -7.42 31.95 -13.69
C GLY A 147 -8.15 30.72 -13.15
N LYS A 148 -9.39 30.91 -12.66
CA LYS A 148 -10.20 29.78 -12.16
C LYS A 148 -10.42 28.73 -13.25
N PHE A 149 -10.28 27.46 -12.89
CA PHE A 149 -10.58 26.37 -13.82
C PHE A 149 -12.07 26.30 -14.11
N LYS A 150 -12.39 26.15 -15.40
CA LYS A 150 -13.73 25.84 -15.91
C LYS A 150 -14.15 24.44 -15.45
N VAL A 151 -15.45 24.25 -15.22
CA VAL A 151 -16.02 22.91 -14.97
C VAL A 151 -16.19 22.21 -16.33
N CYS A 152 -15.88 20.91 -16.39
CA CYS A 152 -16.08 20.10 -17.59
C CYS A 152 -17.56 19.89 -17.91
N ASP A 153 -17.87 19.41 -19.11
CA ASP A 153 -19.24 19.07 -19.51
C ASP A 153 -19.87 17.99 -18.59
N GLU A 154 -21.20 18.00 -18.46
CA GLU A 154 -21.93 17.05 -17.61
C GLU A 154 -21.78 15.58 -18.05
N SER A 155 -21.47 15.33 -19.32
CA SER A 155 -21.13 13.99 -19.83
C SER A 155 -19.83 13.45 -19.23
N MET A 156 -18.90 14.30 -18.80
CA MET A 156 -17.60 13.91 -18.24
C MET A 156 -17.64 13.52 -16.76
N ARG A 157 -18.82 13.49 -16.10
CA ARG A 157 -18.96 13.20 -14.66
C ARG A 157 -18.21 11.94 -14.19
N ASP A 158 -18.13 10.89 -15.00
CA ASP A 158 -17.43 9.64 -14.69
C ASP A 158 -16.21 9.38 -15.61
N TYR A 159 -15.67 10.45 -16.22
CA TYR A 159 -14.53 10.37 -17.14
C TYR A 159 -13.24 9.94 -16.41
N ILE A 160 -12.57 8.94 -16.97
CA ILE A 160 -11.28 8.41 -16.55
C ILE A 160 -10.32 8.56 -17.73
N PRO A 161 -9.40 9.54 -17.71
CA PRO A 161 -8.68 9.97 -18.91
C PRO A 161 -7.98 8.85 -19.68
N CYS A 162 -7.37 7.86 -19.02
CA CYS A 162 -6.66 6.78 -19.72
C CYS A 162 -7.57 5.62 -20.18
N LEU A 163 -8.83 5.56 -19.74
CA LEU A 163 -9.77 4.48 -20.11
C LEU A 163 -10.90 4.95 -21.04
N ASP A 164 -11.17 6.26 -21.10
CA ASP A 164 -12.20 6.88 -21.94
C ASP A 164 -11.61 7.67 -23.13
N ASN A 165 -10.32 7.48 -23.43
CA ASN A 165 -9.63 8.18 -24.51
C ASN A 165 -9.99 7.61 -25.89
N VAL A 166 -11.19 7.92 -26.38
CA VAL A 166 -11.71 7.41 -27.65
C VAL A 166 -10.75 7.66 -28.83
N GLU A 167 -10.04 8.80 -28.85
CA GLU A 167 -9.07 9.11 -29.89
C GLU A 167 -7.92 8.10 -29.92
N GLU A 168 -7.19 7.92 -28.83
CA GLU A 168 -6.04 7.00 -28.81
C GLU A 168 -6.49 5.53 -28.90
N ILE A 169 -7.59 5.15 -28.24
CA ILE A 169 -8.19 3.81 -28.35
C ILE A 169 -8.54 3.49 -29.82
N SER A 170 -9.01 4.47 -30.59
CA SER A 170 -9.34 4.29 -32.02
C SER A 170 -8.13 4.18 -32.94
N ARG A 171 -6.94 4.64 -32.51
CA ARG A 171 -5.68 4.54 -33.27
C ARG A 171 -4.98 3.20 -33.04
N VAL A 172 -5.28 2.51 -31.94
CA VAL A 172 -4.74 1.18 -31.65
C VAL A 172 -5.39 0.16 -32.60
N ASN A 173 -4.57 -0.66 -33.24
CA ASN A 173 -5.07 -1.78 -34.03
C ASN A 173 -5.81 -2.77 -33.11
N LEU A 174 -7.14 -2.79 -33.21
CA LEU A 174 -8.07 -3.74 -32.55
C LEU A 174 -7.71 -5.23 -32.72
N SER A 175 -6.80 -5.53 -33.65
CA SER A 175 -6.21 -6.86 -33.89
C SER A 175 -5.20 -7.30 -32.81
N GLU A 176 -4.61 -6.36 -32.06
CA GLU A 176 -3.72 -6.70 -30.95
C GLU A 176 -4.50 -7.27 -29.76
N ARG A 177 -4.00 -8.39 -29.22
CA ARG A 177 -4.73 -9.27 -28.30
C ARG A 177 -5.07 -8.60 -26.97
N GLY A 178 -6.24 -7.98 -26.91
CA GLY A 178 -6.72 -7.25 -25.74
C GLY A 178 -6.27 -5.79 -25.69
N GLY A 179 -5.92 -5.16 -26.82
CA GLY A 179 -5.54 -3.73 -26.87
C GLY A 179 -6.58 -2.78 -26.26
N ASN A 180 -7.87 -3.12 -26.36
CA ASN A 180 -8.99 -2.38 -25.76
C ASN A 180 -9.02 -2.43 -24.22
N LEU A 181 -8.29 -3.35 -23.62
CA LEU A 181 -8.19 -3.51 -22.17
C LEU A 181 -6.95 -2.83 -21.58
N VAL A 182 -6.09 -2.26 -22.43
CA VAL A 182 -4.91 -1.47 -22.04
C VAL A 182 -5.34 -0.02 -21.84
N SER A 183 -4.81 0.65 -20.81
CA SER A 183 -5.01 2.08 -20.58
C SER A 183 -4.21 2.91 -21.60
N HIS A 184 -4.87 3.87 -22.26
CA HIS A 184 -4.29 4.75 -23.27
C HIS A 184 -4.38 6.21 -22.80
N CYS A 185 -3.43 6.62 -21.97
CA CYS A 185 -3.41 7.96 -21.40
C CYS A 185 -3.26 9.06 -22.47
N PRO A 186 -3.88 10.25 -22.28
CA PRO A 186 -3.68 11.38 -23.19
C PRO A 186 -2.20 11.79 -23.27
N PRO A 187 -1.67 12.16 -24.45
CA PRO A 187 -0.29 12.57 -24.58
C PRO A 187 -0.01 13.89 -23.83
N LYS A 188 1.26 14.14 -23.51
CA LYS A 188 1.71 15.35 -22.79
C LYS A 188 1.10 16.62 -23.43
N GLY A 189 0.52 17.48 -22.60
CA GLY A 189 -0.17 18.70 -23.04
C GLY A 189 -1.64 18.53 -23.44
N LYS A 190 -2.14 17.29 -23.62
CA LYS A 190 -3.58 16.99 -23.84
C LYS A 190 -4.27 16.39 -22.61
N GLY A 191 -3.73 16.64 -21.41
CA GLY A 191 -4.38 16.28 -20.15
C GLY A 191 -5.68 17.08 -19.93
N LEU A 192 -6.42 16.71 -18.88
CA LEU A 192 -7.65 17.40 -18.50
C LEU A 192 -7.37 18.87 -18.13
N ASP A 193 -8.10 19.82 -18.72
CA ASP A 193 -7.94 21.27 -18.51
C ASP A 193 -9.12 21.92 -17.75
N CYS A 194 -9.97 21.09 -17.15
CA CYS A 194 -11.22 21.45 -16.50
C CYS A 194 -11.50 20.56 -15.27
N LEU A 195 -12.40 21.01 -14.39
CA LEU A 195 -12.78 20.30 -13.17
C LEU A 195 -13.94 19.32 -13.46
N ILE A 196 -13.79 18.03 -13.14
CA ILE A 196 -14.87 17.05 -13.34
C ILE A 196 -16.07 17.40 -12.45
N PRO A 197 -17.27 17.67 -13.01
CA PRO A 197 -18.45 17.98 -12.22
C PRO A 197 -18.86 16.80 -11.32
N ARG A 198 -19.38 17.12 -10.14
CA ARG A 198 -20.06 16.13 -9.30
C ARG A 198 -21.40 15.68 -9.92
N PRO A 199 -21.91 14.48 -9.56
CA PRO A 199 -23.27 14.10 -9.87
C PRO A 199 -24.29 15.09 -9.30
N LYS A 200 -25.44 15.22 -9.98
CA LYS A 200 -26.59 15.96 -9.43
C LYS A 200 -27.09 15.24 -8.17
N ASP A 201 -27.44 16.01 -7.15
CA ASP A 201 -27.90 15.50 -5.84
C ASP A 201 -26.88 14.58 -5.13
N TYR A 202 -25.58 14.82 -5.36
CA TYR A 202 -24.48 14.13 -4.64
C TYR A 202 -24.62 14.29 -3.13
N LYS A 203 -24.44 13.19 -2.40
CA LYS A 203 -24.54 13.12 -0.94
C LYS A 203 -23.20 12.72 -0.34
N LEU A 204 -22.93 13.17 0.89
CA LEU A 204 -21.81 12.64 1.67
C LEU A 204 -21.93 11.12 1.84
N ARG A 205 -20.79 10.42 1.73
CA ARG A 205 -20.69 8.96 1.79
C ARG A 205 -21.34 8.45 3.09
N ILE A 206 -22.01 7.29 3.01
CA ILE A 206 -22.49 6.60 4.21
C ILE A 206 -21.26 6.18 5.03
N PRO A 207 -21.22 6.34 6.36
CA PRO A 207 -20.08 5.88 7.16
C PRO A 207 -19.90 4.35 7.12
N TRP A 208 -18.64 3.90 7.27
CA TRP A 208 -18.33 2.49 7.50
C TRP A 208 -18.77 2.10 8.94
N PRO A 209 -19.17 0.84 9.23
CA PRO A 209 -19.30 -0.32 8.34
C PRO A 209 -20.58 -0.31 7.49
N LYS A 210 -21.51 0.63 7.69
CA LYS A 210 -22.80 0.64 7.01
C LYS A 210 -22.67 0.76 5.48
N SER A 211 -21.66 1.50 5.01
CA SER A 211 -21.33 1.61 3.59
C SER A 211 -20.97 0.29 2.91
N ARG A 212 -20.54 -0.73 3.68
CA ARG A 212 -20.31 -2.08 3.16
C ARG A 212 -21.57 -2.63 2.49
N ASP A 213 -22.76 -2.34 3.03
CA ASP A 213 -24.00 -3.00 2.63
C ASP A 213 -25.01 -2.03 1.98
N GLU A 214 -24.84 -0.71 2.10
CA GLU A 214 -25.65 0.30 1.38
C GLU A 214 -24.87 1.54 0.94
N ILE A 215 -25.19 2.10 -0.24
CA ILE A 215 -24.67 3.40 -0.72
C ILE A 215 -25.79 4.27 -1.31
N TRP A 216 -25.52 5.55 -1.52
CA TRP A 216 -26.43 6.47 -2.21
C TRP A 216 -26.46 6.23 -3.72
N LEU A 217 -27.65 6.21 -4.30
CA LEU A 217 -27.87 6.05 -5.74
C LEU A 217 -27.35 7.26 -6.53
N SER A 218 -27.51 8.48 -6.00
CA SER A 218 -27.08 9.73 -6.67
C SER A 218 -25.57 9.89 -6.78
N ASN A 219 -24.78 9.16 -5.98
CA ASN A 219 -23.32 9.22 -6.03
C ASN A 219 -22.71 8.43 -7.20
N VAL A 220 -23.49 7.55 -7.84
CA VAL A 220 -23.05 6.69 -8.96
C VAL A 220 -23.93 6.98 -10.19
N PRO A 221 -23.50 7.85 -11.13
CA PRO A 221 -24.31 8.29 -12.27
C PRO A 221 -24.86 7.15 -13.14
N HIS A 222 -24.02 6.16 -13.45
CA HIS A 222 -24.35 5.08 -14.37
C HIS A 222 -24.89 3.85 -13.62
N THR A 223 -26.21 3.80 -13.43
CA THR A 223 -26.86 2.70 -12.69
C THR A 223 -27.36 1.60 -13.64
N PRO A 224 -26.90 0.33 -13.51
CA PRO A 224 -27.23 -0.75 -14.45
C PRO A 224 -28.61 -1.38 -14.20
N PHE A 225 -29.63 -0.57 -13.86
CA PHE A 225 -31.01 -1.04 -13.65
C PHE A 225 -31.78 -1.16 -14.97
N LYS A 226 -31.36 -2.11 -15.81
CA LYS A 226 -32.36 -2.96 -16.47
C LYS A 226 -32.56 -4.17 -15.57
N GLU A 227 -33.73 -4.28 -14.96
CA GLU A 227 -34.16 -5.45 -14.17
C GLU A 227 -34.34 -6.67 -15.08
N LYS A 228 -33.23 -7.20 -15.61
CA LYS A 228 -33.19 -8.56 -16.14
C LYS A 228 -33.31 -9.50 -14.95
N ALA A 229 -34.32 -10.38 -14.99
CA ALA A 229 -34.51 -11.43 -14.01
C ALA A 229 -33.20 -12.23 -13.84
N GLY A 230 -32.52 -12.03 -12.70
CA GLY A 230 -31.20 -12.62 -12.44
C GLY A 230 -30.20 -11.72 -11.70
N ASN A 231 -30.33 -10.39 -11.77
CA ASN A 231 -29.42 -9.47 -11.05
C ASN A 231 -29.67 -9.45 -9.53
N LYS A 232 -29.12 -10.45 -8.81
CA LYS A 232 -29.25 -10.59 -7.35
C LYS A 232 -28.27 -9.77 -6.52
N TRP A 233 -27.16 -9.31 -7.11
CA TRP A 233 -25.97 -8.79 -6.43
C TRP A 233 -26.05 -7.30 -6.01
N VAL A 234 -26.98 -6.52 -6.58
CA VAL A 234 -27.36 -5.17 -6.14
C VAL A 234 -28.88 -5.04 -6.20
N LYS A 235 -29.50 -4.49 -5.16
CA LYS A 235 -30.94 -4.23 -5.06
C LYS A 235 -31.18 -2.73 -4.85
N LYS A 236 -32.06 -2.10 -5.62
CA LYS A 236 -32.46 -0.70 -5.37
C LYS A 236 -33.48 -0.65 -4.22
N LYS A 237 -33.29 0.26 -3.27
CA LYS A 237 -34.26 0.53 -2.18
C LYS A 237 -34.36 2.03 -1.96
N GLY A 238 -35.42 2.64 -2.50
CA GLY A 238 -35.58 4.11 -2.49
C GLY A 238 -34.45 4.81 -3.25
N ASP A 239 -33.73 5.68 -2.56
CA ASP A 239 -32.57 6.44 -3.05
C ASP A 239 -31.22 5.75 -2.78
N LYS A 240 -31.23 4.45 -2.43
CA LYS A 240 -30.03 3.65 -2.15
C LYS A 240 -29.88 2.42 -3.03
N CYS A 241 -28.63 2.03 -3.24
CA CYS A 241 -28.24 0.69 -3.67
C CYS A 241 -27.88 -0.14 -2.44
N ILE A 242 -28.43 -1.35 -2.33
CA ILE A 242 -28.18 -2.31 -1.27
C ILE A 242 -27.36 -3.47 -1.84
N PHE A 243 -26.28 -3.84 -1.16
CA PHE A 243 -25.39 -4.97 -1.46
C PHE A 243 -25.66 -6.06 -0.42
N PRO A 244 -26.51 -7.05 -0.72
CA PRO A 244 -27.02 -7.98 0.29
C PRO A 244 -26.01 -9.07 0.69
N GLY A 245 -24.79 -9.06 0.13
CA GLY A 245 -23.72 -10.03 0.42
C GLY A 245 -23.92 -11.41 -0.23
N ASP A 246 -25.17 -11.79 -0.49
CA ASP A 246 -25.55 -12.86 -1.42
C ASP A 246 -25.54 -12.35 -2.87
N GLY A 247 -25.09 -13.20 -3.80
CA GLY A 247 -24.95 -12.83 -5.20
C GLY A 247 -24.87 -14.03 -6.11
N THR A 248 -24.77 -13.79 -7.42
CA THR A 248 -24.56 -14.88 -8.39
C THR A 248 -23.27 -15.64 -8.10
N GLN A 249 -22.19 -14.95 -7.73
CA GLN A 249 -20.91 -15.52 -7.29
C GLN A 249 -21.00 -16.26 -5.94
N PHE A 250 -21.78 -15.74 -4.98
CA PHE A 250 -21.87 -16.25 -3.61
C PHE A 250 -23.33 -16.55 -3.22
N VAL A 251 -23.83 -17.72 -3.65
CA VAL A 251 -25.25 -18.12 -3.47
C VAL A 251 -25.67 -18.20 -2.00
N LEU A 252 -24.75 -18.60 -1.12
CA LEU A 252 -24.95 -18.68 0.34
C LEU A 252 -24.35 -17.48 1.10
N GLY A 253 -23.98 -16.41 0.38
CA GLY A 253 -23.28 -15.25 0.92
C GLY A 253 -21.76 -15.42 1.02
N ALA A 254 -21.03 -14.31 0.88
CA ALA A 254 -19.57 -14.30 0.88
C ALA A 254 -18.94 -14.80 2.21
N ASN A 255 -19.60 -14.57 3.35
CA ASN A 255 -19.13 -15.08 4.65
C ASN A 255 -19.08 -16.62 4.69
N GLN A 256 -20.16 -17.31 4.30
CA GLN A 256 -20.18 -18.78 4.31
C GLN A 256 -19.18 -19.38 3.31
N TYR A 257 -18.93 -18.69 2.20
CA TYR A 257 -17.90 -19.05 1.23
C TYR A 257 -16.48 -18.95 1.81
N LEU A 258 -16.18 -17.89 2.56
CA LEU A 258 -14.91 -17.75 3.28
C LEU A 258 -14.76 -18.83 4.36
N ASP A 259 -15.83 -19.12 5.10
CA ASP A 259 -15.83 -20.19 6.11
C ASP A 259 -15.66 -21.59 5.49
N GLN A 260 -16.16 -21.81 4.26
CA GLN A 260 -15.90 -23.03 3.50
C GLN A 260 -14.42 -23.12 3.11
N ILE A 261 -13.82 -22.06 2.57
CA ILE A 261 -12.38 -22.01 2.23
C ILE A 261 -11.52 -22.33 3.46
N SER A 262 -11.82 -21.74 4.62
CA SER A 262 -11.09 -22.02 5.87
C SER A 262 -11.26 -23.45 6.38
N LYS A 263 -12.36 -24.14 6.04
CA LYS A 263 -12.53 -25.58 6.33
C LYS A 263 -11.79 -26.47 5.33
N MET A 264 -11.75 -26.08 4.06
CA MET A 264 -11.05 -26.81 3.00
C MET A 264 -9.53 -26.81 3.24
N VAL A 265 -8.94 -25.63 3.54
CA VAL A 265 -7.50 -25.46 3.80
C VAL A 265 -7.30 -24.53 5.00
N PRO A 266 -7.29 -25.06 6.24
CA PRO A 266 -7.09 -24.28 7.46
C PRO A 266 -5.78 -23.47 7.48
N GLU A 267 -4.75 -23.96 6.79
CA GLU A 267 -3.41 -23.35 6.69
C GLU A 267 -3.41 -21.97 6.01
N ILE A 268 -4.48 -21.60 5.30
CA ILE A 268 -4.67 -20.25 4.76
C ILE A 268 -4.64 -19.21 5.89
N ALA A 269 -5.19 -19.54 7.06
CA ALA A 269 -5.14 -18.74 8.30
C ALA A 269 -5.29 -17.22 8.04
N PHE A 270 -6.46 -16.82 7.55
CA PHE A 270 -6.82 -15.43 7.25
C PHE A 270 -6.52 -14.51 8.44
N GLY A 271 -5.87 -13.37 8.18
CA GLY A 271 -5.54 -12.37 9.19
C GLY A 271 -4.28 -12.69 10.01
N GLN A 272 -3.66 -13.87 9.81
CA GLN A 272 -2.42 -14.27 10.48
C GLN A 272 -1.32 -14.60 9.46
N ARG A 273 -1.54 -15.61 8.61
CA ARG A 273 -0.64 -16.02 7.53
C ARG A 273 -0.98 -15.28 6.24
N THR A 274 -2.24 -15.37 5.81
CA THR A 274 -2.75 -14.59 4.68
C THR A 274 -3.12 -13.20 5.19
N ARG A 275 -2.31 -12.18 4.85
CA ARG A 275 -2.56 -10.78 5.21
C ARG A 275 -2.94 -9.93 3.99
N VAL A 276 -2.32 -10.19 2.84
CA VAL A 276 -2.57 -9.44 1.60
C VAL A 276 -3.13 -10.37 0.52
N ALA A 277 -4.29 -10.00 -0.02
CA ALA A 277 -5.00 -10.79 -1.03
C ALA A 277 -5.37 -9.95 -2.27
N MET A 278 -5.51 -10.60 -3.42
CA MET A 278 -6.07 -10.03 -4.64
C MET A 278 -7.38 -10.75 -4.99
N ASP A 279 -8.41 -10.00 -5.38
CA ASP A 279 -9.70 -10.51 -5.86
C ASP A 279 -9.94 -10.11 -7.32
N ILE A 280 -9.71 -11.04 -8.23
CA ILE A 280 -9.75 -10.85 -9.68
C ILE A 280 -11.16 -11.08 -10.19
N GLY A 281 -11.75 -10.09 -10.86
CA GLY A 281 -13.14 -10.14 -11.30
C GLY A 281 -14.14 -10.15 -10.14
N GLY A 282 -13.73 -9.67 -8.96
CA GLY A 282 -14.54 -9.61 -7.73
C GLY A 282 -15.80 -8.73 -7.83
N GLY A 283 -16.01 -8.09 -8.97
CA GLY A 283 -17.16 -7.25 -9.27
C GLY A 283 -17.30 -6.13 -8.25
N VAL A 284 -18.37 -6.17 -7.45
CA VAL A 284 -18.63 -5.17 -6.40
C VAL A 284 -17.70 -5.31 -5.18
N ALA A 285 -16.68 -6.16 -5.24
CA ALA A 285 -15.71 -6.45 -4.19
C ALA A 285 -16.30 -7.09 -2.92
N SER A 286 -17.35 -7.91 -3.05
CA SER A 286 -17.97 -8.54 -1.87
C SER A 286 -17.04 -9.55 -1.17
N PHE A 287 -16.21 -10.29 -1.90
CA PHE A 287 -15.22 -11.19 -1.28
C PHE A 287 -14.19 -10.38 -0.47
N GLY A 288 -13.62 -9.33 -1.06
CA GLY A 288 -12.73 -8.40 -0.34
C GLY A 288 -13.39 -7.75 0.88
N ALA A 289 -14.64 -7.29 0.76
CA ALA A 289 -15.38 -6.62 1.84
C ALA A 289 -15.54 -7.49 3.10
N TYR A 290 -15.84 -8.79 2.94
CA TYR A 290 -15.98 -9.73 4.07
C TYR A 290 -14.65 -10.37 4.50
N LEU A 291 -13.58 -10.21 3.72
CA LEU A 291 -12.21 -10.51 4.15
C LEU A 291 -11.63 -9.45 5.09
N MET A 292 -12.11 -8.20 5.03
CA MET A 292 -11.71 -7.15 5.98
C MET A 292 -12.11 -7.53 7.42
N ASP A 293 -13.30 -8.12 7.61
CA ASP A 293 -13.77 -8.67 8.90
C ASP A 293 -12.88 -9.81 9.44
N ARG A 294 -11.96 -10.34 8.61
CA ARG A 294 -10.95 -11.37 8.95
C ARG A 294 -9.52 -10.83 8.93
N ASN A 295 -9.34 -9.52 9.07
CA ASN A 295 -8.03 -8.82 9.07
C ASN A 295 -7.19 -9.02 7.78
N VAL A 296 -7.81 -9.25 6.62
CA VAL A 296 -7.11 -9.38 5.33
C VAL A 296 -7.30 -8.13 4.47
N SER A 297 -6.20 -7.48 4.11
CA SER A 297 -6.18 -6.39 3.13
C SER A 297 -6.35 -6.98 1.73
N THR A 298 -7.54 -6.83 1.15
CA THR A 298 -7.86 -7.39 -0.16
C THR A 298 -8.00 -6.29 -1.21
N LEU A 299 -7.21 -6.36 -2.28
CA LEU A 299 -7.30 -5.46 -3.43
C LEU A 299 -8.15 -6.12 -4.52
N SER A 300 -9.31 -5.53 -4.83
CA SER A 300 -10.24 -6.07 -5.83
C SER A 300 -9.99 -5.43 -7.20
N ILE A 301 -9.77 -6.23 -8.24
CA ILE A 301 -9.46 -5.73 -9.58
C ILE A 301 -10.49 -6.19 -10.61
N ALA A 302 -10.86 -5.29 -11.53
CA ALA A 302 -11.67 -5.62 -12.69
C ALA A 302 -11.48 -4.60 -13.83
N THR A 303 -11.87 -5.00 -15.03
CA THR A 303 -11.90 -4.14 -16.22
C THR A 303 -13.15 -3.25 -16.21
N LYS A 304 -13.08 -2.06 -16.83
CA LYS A 304 -14.20 -1.12 -16.90
C LYS A 304 -15.40 -1.71 -17.67
N ASP A 305 -15.14 -2.29 -18.84
CA ASP A 305 -16.17 -2.68 -19.81
C ASP A 305 -16.96 -3.94 -19.43
N MET A 306 -16.28 -4.97 -18.91
CA MET A 306 -16.93 -6.23 -18.55
C MET A 306 -17.89 -6.07 -17.37
N HIS A 307 -17.63 -5.07 -16.51
CA HIS A 307 -18.23 -4.99 -15.18
C HIS A 307 -19.05 -3.72 -14.89
N LYS A 308 -19.23 -2.81 -15.87
CA LYS A 308 -20.22 -1.70 -15.84
C LYS A 308 -20.46 -1.09 -14.45
N ASN A 309 -19.42 -0.43 -13.92
CA ASN A 309 -19.38 0.33 -12.66
C ASN A 309 -19.32 -0.48 -11.36
N GLN A 310 -19.07 -1.79 -11.42
CA GLN A 310 -18.89 -2.58 -10.20
C GLN A 310 -17.70 -2.15 -9.33
N ILE A 311 -16.58 -1.69 -9.93
CA ILE A 311 -15.45 -1.09 -9.18
C ILE A 311 -15.85 0.25 -8.55
N GLN A 312 -16.64 1.08 -9.25
CA GLN A 312 -17.19 2.32 -8.67
C GLN A 312 -18.07 2.02 -7.44
N PHE A 313 -18.86 0.96 -7.49
CA PHE A 313 -19.61 0.48 -6.32
C PHE A 313 -18.69 0.01 -5.19
N ALA A 314 -17.64 -0.76 -5.46
CA ALA A 314 -16.66 -1.17 -4.44
C ALA A 314 -16.03 0.04 -3.73
N LEU A 315 -15.60 1.04 -4.50
CA LEU A 315 -14.99 2.27 -4.00
C LEU A 315 -15.99 3.11 -3.20
N GLU A 316 -17.25 3.23 -3.63
CA GLU A 316 -18.29 3.96 -2.88
C GLU A 316 -18.71 3.24 -1.59
N ARG A 317 -18.67 1.91 -1.57
CA ARG A 317 -18.85 1.09 -0.35
C ARG A 317 -17.71 1.27 0.66
N GLY A 318 -16.55 1.74 0.20
CA GLY A 318 -15.34 1.89 1.03
C GLY A 318 -14.46 0.64 1.09
N VAL A 319 -14.40 -0.12 -0.01
CA VAL A 319 -13.64 -1.36 -0.15
C VAL A 319 -12.46 -1.13 -1.12
N PRO A 320 -11.23 -1.63 -0.86
CA PRO A 320 -10.10 -1.42 -1.75
C PRO A 320 -10.32 -2.07 -3.12
N ALA A 321 -10.28 -1.24 -4.16
CA ALA A 321 -10.48 -1.68 -5.53
C ALA A 321 -9.72 -0.81 -6.55
N MET A 322 -9.41 -1.38 -7.72
CA MET A 322 -8.74 -0.68 -8.82
C MET A 322 -9.28 -1.14 -10.19
N LEU A 323 -9.22 -0.25 -11.17
CA LEU A 323 -9.42 -0.60 -12.57
C LEU A 323 -8.09 -1.09 -13.14
N THR A 324 -8.05 -2.35 -13.57
CA THR A 324 -6.89 -2.92 -14.26
C THR A 324 -7.29 -4.23 -14.96
N ALA A 325 -6.54 -4.62 -15.97
CA ALA A 325 -6.87 -5.74 -16.84
C ALA A 325 -5.66 -6.63 -17.13
N PHE A 326 -5.90 -7.93 -17.25
CA PHE A 326 -4.95 -8.90 -17.81
C PHE A 326 -4.89 -8.75 -19.35
N ALA A 327 -4.15 -7.75 -19.81
CA ALA A 327 -3.98 -7.39 -21.21
C ALA A 327 -2.60 -7.82 -21.76
N THR A 328 -1.77 -6.87 -22.18
CA THR A 328 -0.43 -7.09 -22.78
C THR A 328 0.74 -6.80 -21.83
N HIS A 329 0.53 -5.97 -20.80
CA HIS A 329 1.54 -5.58 -19.81
C HIS A 329 1.40 -6.33 -18.48
N ARG A 330 2.49 -6.39 -17.71
CA ARG A 330 2.48 -6.78 -16.29
C ARG A 330 1.51 -5.91 -15.52
N LEU A 331 0.84 -6.48 -14.52
CA LEU A 331 0.11 -5.69 -13.54
C LEU A 331 1.10 -4.90 -12.69
N LEU A 332 0.64 -3.75 -12.18
CA LEU A 332 1.40 -2.74 -11.44
C LEU A 332 1.79 -3.17 -10.00
N TYR A 333 1.98 -4.48 -9.79
CA TYR A 333 2.26 -5.14 -8.51
C TYR A 333 3.54 -5.99 -8.61
N PRO A 334 4.40 -5.99 -7.58
CA PRO A 334 5.71 -6.65 -7.63
C PRO A 334 5.58 -8.17 -7.56
N SER A 335 6.70 -8.87 -7.73
CA SER A 335 6.73 -10.32 -7.56
C SER A 335 6.45 -10.72 -6.11
N GLN A 336 5.78 -11.86 -5.90
CA GLN A 336 5.42 -12.38 -4.57
C GLN A 336 4.69 -11.39 -3.65
N ALA A 337 3.95 -10.43 -4.23
CA ALA A 337 3.15 -9.43 -3.53
C ALA A 337 2.05 -10.05 -2.65
N PHE A 338 1.31 -11.04 -3.17
CA PHE A 338 0.08 -11.53 -2.55
C PHE A 338 0.28 -12.89 -1.87
N ASP A 339 -0.24 -13.02 -0.65
CA ASP A 339 -0.28 -14.30 0.07
C ASP A 339 -1.37 -15.22 -0.50
N LEU A 340 -2.43 -14.62 -1.08
CA LEU A 340 -3.56 -15.30 -1.71
C LEU A 340 -4.08 -14.53 -2.93
N ILE A 341 -4.38 -15.22 -4.03
CA ILE A 341 -5.04 -14.66 -5.21
C ILE A 341 -6.32 -15.45 -5.48
N HIS A 342 -7.44 -14.75 -5.63
CA HIS A 342 -8.76 -15.31 -5.85
C HIS A 342 -9.32 -14.88 -7.22
N CYS A 343 -9.97 -15.80 -7.94
CA CYS A 343 -10.90 -15.47 -9.02
C CYS A 343 -12.19 -16.28 -8.82
N SER A 344 -13.34 -15.61 -8.82
CA SER A 344 -14.65 -16.25 -8.85
C SER A 344 -15.46 -15.76 -10.03
N ARG A 345 -15.62 -16.61 -11.06
CA ARG A 345 -16.32 -16.25 -12.31
C ARG A 345 -15.79 -14.95 -12.92
N CYS A 346 -14.47 -14.80 -12.96
CA CYS A 346 -13.80 -13.64 -13.56
C CYS A 346 -13.84 -13.63 -15.10
N SER A 347 -14.39 -14.70 -15.72
CA SER A 347 -14.47 -14.91 -17.17
C SER A 347 -13.13 -14.70 -17.92
N ILE A 348 -12.01 -14.91 -17.23
CA ILE A 348 -10.65 -14.90 -17.79
C ILE A 348 -10.34 -16.27 -18.37
N ASN A 349 -9.90 -16.31 -19.64
CA ASN A 349 -9.29 -17.50 -20.21
C ASN A 349 -7.84 -17.64 -19.70
N TRP A 350 -7.69 -18.36 -18.59
CA TRP A 350 -6.41 -18.68 -17.97
C TRP A 350 -5.51 -19.62 -18.80
N THR A 351 -6.06 -20.34 -19.78
CA THR A 351 -5.32 -21.32 -20.59
C THR A 351 -4.81 -20.75 -21.91
N ARG A 352 -5.22 -19.53 -22.26
CA ARG A 352 -4.75 -18.74 -23.41
C ARG A 352 -3.22 -18.57 -23.40
N ASP A 353 -2.61 -18.65 -24.59
CA ASP A 353 -1.20 -18.32 -24.84
C ASP A 353 -0.24 -19.01 -23.87
N ASP A 354 -0.33 -20.34 -23.82
CA ASP A 354 0.42 -21.23 -22.90
C ASP A 354 0.25 -20.91 -21.40
N GLY A 355 -0.82 -20.20 -21.04
CA GLY A 355 -1.07 -19.75 -19.68
C GLY A 355 -0.34 -18.47 -19.29
N ILE A 356 -0.08 -17.56 -20.23
CA ILE A 356 0.61 -16.27 -19.98
C ILE A 356 -0.01 -15.48 -18.81
N LEU A 357 -1.33 -15.57 -18.60
CA LEU A 357 -2.01 -14.91 -17.48
C LEU A 357 -1.77 -15.64 -16.14
N LEU A 358 -1.66 -16.97 -16.16
CA LEU A 358 -1.24 -17.76 -14.99
C LEU A 358 0.25 -17.57 -14.66
N LEU A 359 1.09 -17.27 -15.66
CA LEU A 359 2.49 -16.89 -15.43
C LEU A 359 2.58 -15.56 -14.68
N GLU A 360 1.75 -14.58 -15.02
CA GLU A 360 1.68 -13.31 -14.29
C GLU A 360 1.14 -13.48 -12.87
N VAL A 361 0.07 -14.29 -12.69
CA VAL A 361 -0.39 -14.71 -11.35
C VAL A 361 0.73 -15.42 -10.60
N ASN A 362 1.51 -16.30 -11.24
CA ASN A 362 2.64 -16.98 -10.62
C ASN A 362 3.78 -16.01 -10.25
N ARG A 363 4.03 -14.93 -11.01
CA ARG A 363 4.98 -13.88 -10.64
C ARG A 363 4.53 -13.19 -9.36
N MET A 364 3.28 -12.75 -9.30
CA MET A 364 2.73 -11.97 -8.17
C MET A 364 2.40 -12.80 -6.92
N LEU A 365 2.08 -14.08 -7.07
CA LEU A 365 1.75 -14.96 -5.94
C LEU A 365 3.02 -15.33 -5.15
N ARG A 366 2.94 -15.26 -3.83
CA ARG A 366 4.04 -15.61 -2.92
C ARG A 366 4.38 -17.08 -2.95
N ALA A 367 5.66 -17.44 -2.75
CA ALA A 367 6.06 -18.83 -2.55
C ALA A 367 5.24 -19.47 -1.41
N GLY A 368 4.67 -20.65 -1.65
CA GLY A 368 3.77 -21.32 -0.70
C GLY A 368 2.40 -20.66 -0.50
N GLY A 369 2.09 -19.56 -1.20
CA GLY A 369 0.80 -18.88 -1.21
C GLY A 369 -0.25 -19.60 -2.07
N TYR A 370 -1.50 -19.13 -1.99
CA TYR A 370 -2.67 -19.85 -2.48
C TYR A 370 -3.33 -19.18 -3.70
N PHE A 371 -3.68 -19.97 -4.72
CA PHE A 371 -4.58 -19.55 -5.79
C PHE A 371 -5.93 -20.25 -5.62
N ILE A 372 -7.01 -19.47 -5.49
CA ILE A 372 -8.37 -19.98 -5.36
C ILE A 372 -9.15 -19.62 -6.62
N TRP A 373 -9.59 -20.63 -7.36
CA TRP A 373 -10.45 -20.46 -8.52
C TRP A 373 -11.83 -21.06 -8.24
N LYS A 374 -12.86 -20.26 -8.45
CA LYS A 374 -14.24 -20.72 -8.51
C LYS A 374 -14.73 -20.67 -9.95
N ALA A 375 -15.00 -21.86 -10.49
CA ALA A 375 -15.47 -22.03 -11.86
C ALA A 375 -16.88 -21.43 -12.04
N GLU A 376 -17.24 -21.12 -13.28
CA GLU A 376 -18.63 -20.84 -13.62
C GLU A 376 -19.43 -22.16 -13.59
N PRO A 377 -20.65 -22.19 -13.00
CA PRO A 377 -21.46 -23.39 -12.94
C PRO A 377 -22.06 -23.67 -14.32
N ILE A 378 -21.36 -24.48 -15.12
CA ILE A 378 -21.88 -25.00 -16.38
C ILE A 378 -22.83 -26.17 -16.05
N TYR A 379 -24.01 -26.20 -16.68
CA TYR A 379 -25.06 -27.18 -16.37
C TYR A 379 -24.57 -28.62 -16.60
N ARG A 380 -24.73 -29.49 -15.59
CA ARG A 380 -23.98 -30.74 -15.37
C ARG A 380 -24.33 -31.93 -16.30
N HIS A 381 -24.44 -31.75 -17.62
CA HIS A 381 -25.03 -32.77 -18.51
C HIS A 381 -24.16 -33.21 -19.72
N ASP A 382 -22.84 -33.00 -19.68
CA ASP A 382 -21.95 -33.48 -20.75
C ASP A 382 -20.53 -33.80 -20.22
N GLU A 383 -19.87 -34.85 -20.74
CA GLU A 383 -18.52 -35.24 -20.28
C GLU A 383 -17.43 -34.28 -20.76
N ASN A 384 -17.70 -33.55 -21.85
CA ASN A 384 -16.82 -32.50 -22.37
C ASN A 384 -16.65 -31.29 -21.41
N LEU A 385 -17.45 -31.20 -20.35
CA LEU A 385 -17.48 -30.05 -19.43
C LEU A 385 -16.29 -29.97 -18.46
N PHE A 386 -15.51 -31.04 -18.30
CA PHE A 386 -14.31 -31.03 -17.46
C PHE A 386 -13.06 -30.46 -18.17
N ALA A 387 -13.13 -30.18 -19.48
CA ALA A 387 -11.97 -29.72 -20.25
C ALA A 387 -11.30 -28.46 -19.68
N PRO A 388 -12.01 -27.37 -19.28
CA PRO A 388 -11.36 -26.17 -18.74
C PRO A 388 -10.60 -26.44 -17.43
N LEU A 389 -11.15 -27.27 -16.55
CA LEU A 389 -10.48 -27.66 -15.30
C LEU A 389 -9.25 -28.54 -15.60
N LYS A 390 -9.35 -29.49 -16.53
CA LYS A 390 -8.25 -30.37 -16.93
C LYS A 390 -7.10 -29.61 -17.60
N GLU A 391 -7.40 -28.59 -18.40
CA GLU A 391 -6.39 -27.67 -18.95
C GLU A 391 -5.72 -26.85 -17.85
N MET A 392 -6.50 -26.29 -16.92
CA MET A 392 -5.99 -25.58 -15.73
C MET A 392 -5.07 -26.46 -14.89
N GLU A 393 -5.48 -27.68 -14.55
CA GLU A 393 -4.64 -28.68 -13.86
C GLU A 393 -3.35 -28.98 -14.64
N ASN A 394 -3.43 -29.11 -15.97
CA ASN A 394 -2.24 -29.37 -16.78
C ASN A 394 -1.26 -28.17 -16.77
N ILE A 395 -1.73 -26.92 -16.90
CA ILE A 395 -0.86 -25.73 -16.85
C ILE A 395 -0.30 -25.53 -15.45
N THR A 396 -1.14 -25.56 -14.40
CA THR A 396 -0.69 -25.41 -13.00
C THR A 396 0.34 -26.47 -12.62
N ARG A 397 0.20 -27.72 -13.08
CA ARG A 397 1.23 -28.76 -12.96
C ARG A 397 2.52 -28.41 -13.71
N ARG A 398 2.46 -27.84 -14.92
CA ARG A 398 3.65 -27.29 -15.62
C ARG A 398 4.30 -26.13 -14.86
N LEU A 399 3.53 -25.41 -14.03
CA LEU A 399 3.98 -24.36 -13.10
C LEU A 399 4.35 -24.90 -11.70
N CYS A 400 4.47 -26.22 -11.51
CA CYS A 400 4.80 -26.86 -10.24
C CYS A 400 3.83 -26.55 -9.07
N TRP A 401 2.61 -26.09 -9.35
CA TRP A 401 1.61 -25.84 -8.31
C TRP A 401 0.96 -27.15 -7.84
N GLU A 402 0.73 -27.23 -6.54
CA GLU A 402 0.07 -28.36 -5.88
C GLU A 402 -1.44 -28.08 -5.78
N LEU A 403 -2.29 -28.95 -6.33
CA LEU A 403 -3.74 -28.88 -6.12
C LEU A 403 -4.05 -29.49 -4.73
N LEU A 404 -4.41 -28.65 -3.76
CA LEU A 404 -4.67 -29.08 -2.38
C LEU A 404 -6.09 -29.62 -2.20
N LYS A 405 -7.07 -28.93 -2.79
CA LYS A 405 -8.50 -29.22 -2.65
C LYS A 405 -9.26 -28.88 -3.91
N ASN A 406 -10.25 -29.70 -4.22
CA ASN A 406 -11.25 -29.47 -5.25
C ASN A 406 -12.60 -29.95 -4.70
N GLU A 407 -13.46 -29.02 -4.30
CA GLU A 407 -14.76 -29.31 -3.68
C GLU A 407 -15.87 -28.46 -4.32
N GLY A 408 -16.82 -29.13 -4.98
CA GLY A 408 -17.95 -28.47 -5.64
C GLY A 408 -17.51 -27.69 -6.87
N ASP A 409 -17.54 -26.36 -6.79
CA ASP A 409 -17.07 -25.43 -7.83
C ASP A 409 -15.78 -24.67 -7.43
N ILE A 410 -15.14 -25.04 -6.31
CA ILE A 410 -13.95 -24.39 -5.75
C ILE A 410 -12.73 -25.30 -5.88
N SER A 411 -11.68 -24.81 -6.54
CA SER A 411 -10.35 -25.45 -6.56
C SER A 411 -9.30 -24.53 -5.93
N ILE A 412 -8.43 -25.11 -5.10
CA ILE A 412 -7.40 -24.40 -4.34
C ILE A 412 -6.03 -25.00 -4.65
N TRP A 413 -5.16 -24.20 -5.25
CA TRP A 413 -3.76 -24.55 -5.49
C TRP A 413 -2.82 -23.83 -4.54
N ARG A 414 -1.62 -24.39 -4.39
CA ARG A 414 -0.49 -23.80 -3.69
C ARG A 414 0.71 -23.64 -4.61
N LYS A 415 1.31 -22.46 -4.63
CA LYS A 415 2.58 -22.21 -5.34
C LYS A 415 3.74 -22.94 -4.63
N PRO A 416 4.75 -23.49 -5.33
CA PRO A 416 5.91 -24.09 -4.69
C PRO A 416 6.64 -23.14 -3.73
N LEU A 417 7.33 -23.72 -2.75
CA LEU A 417 8.09 -23.00 -1.73
C LEU A 417 9.52 -22.61 -2.19
N ASN A 418 10.05 -23.30 -3.19
CA ASN A 418 11.42 -23.13 -3.69
C ASN A 418 11.53 -23.46 -5.19
N ASN A 419 12.71 -23.24 -5.78
CA ASN A 419 12.97 -23.48 -7.19
C ASN A 419 13.20 -24.96 -7.56
N SER A 420 13.22 -25.90 -6.61
CA SER A 420 13.64 -27.28 -6.87
C SER A 420 12.83 -27.95 -8.00
N CYS A 421 11.50 -27.75 -8.02
CA CYS A 421 10.66 -28.24 -9.10
C CYS A 421 10.84 -27.46 -10.42
N TYR A 422 11.11 -26.15 -10.36
CA TYR A 422 11.37 -25.34 -11.57
C TYR A 422 12.66 -25.79 -12.28
N LEU A 423 13.71 -26.07 -11.52
CA LEU A 423 15.02 -26.47 -12.01
C LEU A 423 15.08 -27.95 -12.44
N SER A 424 14.22 -28.82 -11.88
CA SER A 424 14.13 -30.24 -12.28
C SER A 424 13.29 -30.48 -13.54
N ARG A 425 12.70 -29.44 -14.16
CA ARG A 425 11.90 -29.58 -15.38
C ARG A 425 12.79 -29.88 -16.59
N PRO A 426 12.43 -30.84 -17.47
CA PRO A 426 13.14 -31.04 -18.73
C PRO A 426 13.11 -29.78 -19.59
N LEU A 427 14.24 -29.44 -20.23
CA LEU A 427 14.42 -28.21 -21.01
C LEU A 427 13.40 -28.01 -22.14
N ALA A 428 12.80 -29.08 -22.64
CA ALA A 428 11.76 -29.04 -23.69
C ALA A 428 10.36 -28.65 -23.17
N VAL A 429 10.14 -28.59 -21.84
CA VAL A 429 8.81 -28.28 -21.27
C VAL A 429 8.58 -26.78 -21.21
N GLN A 430 7.68 -26.30 -22.07
CA GLN A 430 7.17 -24.92 -22.00
C GLN A 430 6.20 -24.74 -20.82
N PRO A 431 6.13 -23.54 -20.21
CA PRO A 431 7.00 -22.38 -20.43
C PRO A 431 8.40 -22.57 -19.83
N SER A 432 9.42 -21.99 -20.46
CA SER A 432 10.81 -21.97 -19.97
C SER A 432 10.97 -21.08 -18.72
N LEU A 433 12.16 -21.08 -18.11
CA LEU A 433 12.49 -20.13 -17.03
C LEU A 433 12.85 -18.76 -17.62
N CYS A 434 12.53 -17.67 -16.90
CA CYS A 434 12.94 -16.33 -17.33
C CYS A 434 14.47 -16.16 -17.23
N GLY A 435 15.02 -15.37 -18.15
CA GLY A 435 16.46 -15.08 -18.20
C GLY A 435 16.93 -14.22 -17.03
N VAL A 436 18.22 -14.32 -16.69
CA VAL A 436 18.84 -13.68 -15.51
C VAL A 436 18.70 -12.15 -15.50
N GLY A 437 18.55 -11.51 -16.65
CA GLY A 437 18.33 -10.06 -16.78
C GLY A 437 16.87 -9.58 -16.62
N ASP A 438 15.90 -10.49 -16.44
CA ASP A 438 14.49 -10.10 -16.24
C ASP A 438 14.23 -9.79 -14.76
N ASP A 439 14.24 -8.49 -14.42
CA ASP A 439 13.85 -8.00 -13.09
C ASP A 439 12.34 -8.24 -12.88
N PRO A 440 11.93 -9.09 -11.91
CA PRO A 440 10.52 -9.49 -11.76
C PRO A 440 9.70 -8.47 -10.95
N ASP A 441 10.35 -7.52 -10.30
CA ASP A 441 9.73 -6.41 -9.57
C ASP A 441 9.60 -5.15 -10.44
N ASN A 442 10.23 -5.11 -11.62
CA ASN A 442 9.97 -4.11 -12.63
C ASN A 442 8.61 -4.35 -13.32
N VAL A 443 7.70 -3.39 -13.22
CA VAL A 443 6.30 -3.52 -13.64
C VAL A 443 5.79 -2.41 -14.56
N TRP A 444 6.37 -1.21 -14.51
CA TRP A 444 5.89 -0.06 -15.28
C TRP A 444 6.20 -0.23 -16.77
N ASN A 445 5.16 -0.26 -17.60
CA ASN A 445 5.24 -0.46 -19.06
C ASN A 445 6.07 -1.69 -19.49
N VAL A 446 6.08 -2.76 -18.67
CA VAL A 446 6.75 -4.02 -18.98
C VAL A 446 5.75 -5.01 -19.57
N ASN A 447 5.98 -5.49 -20.80
CA ASN A 447 5.17 -6.54 -21.43
C ASN A 447 5.16 -7.84 -20.61
N LEU A 448 4.02 -8.55 -20.63
CA LEU A 448 3.87 -9.89 -20.09
C LEU A 448 4.94 -10.84 -20.66
N LYS A 449 5.36 -11.80 -19.85
CA LYS A 449 6.42 -12.75 -20.20
C LYS A 449 5.87 -14.18 -20.26
N THR A 450 6.23 -14.92 -21.30
CA THR A 450 5.89 -16.34 -21.51
C THR A 450 6.90 -17.28 -20.83
N CYS A 451 7.44 -16.89 -19.68
CA CYS A 451 8.43 -17.63 -18.91
C CYS A 451 8.10 -17.66 -17.41
N ILE A 452 8.58 -18.68 -16.69
CA ILE A 452 8.46 -18.79 -15.24
C ILE A 452 9.52 -17.94 -14.57
N THR A 453 9.08 -16.92 -13.83
CA THR A 453 9.92 -16.19 -12.88
C THR A 453 10.37 -17.12 -11.75
N GLN A 454 11.68 -17.24 -11.55
CA GLN A 454 12.25 -18.00 -10.44
C GLN A 454 12.04 -17.26 -9.11
N LEU A 455 11.94 -18.02 -8.01
CA LEU A 455 11.94 -17.47 -6.66
C LEU A 455 13.36 -17.00 -6.28
N PRO A 456 13.52 -15.92 -5.50
CA PRO A 456 14.83 -15.52 -4.97
C PRO A 456 15.44 -16.62 -4.10
N GLU A 457 16.67 -17.03 -4.38
CA GLU A 457 17.35 -18.12 -3.65
C GLU A 457 17.59 -17.79 -2.17
N ASN A 458 17.73 -16.50 -1.84
CA ASN A 458 17.82 -15.98 -0.49
C ASN A 458 16.48 -15.94 0.27
N GLY A 459 15.38 -16.39 -0.35
CA GLY A 459 14.04 -16.44 0.27
C GLY A 459 13.32 -15.09 0.39
N TYR A 460 13.82 -14.02 -0.23
CA TYR A 460 13.27 -12.67 -0.08
C TYR A 460 11.78 -12.58 -0.49
N GLY A 461 10.95 -12.11 0.44
CA GLY A 461 9.49 -12.02 0.34
C GLY A 461 8.74 -13.36 0.17
N ALA A 462 9.43 -14.50 0.26
CA ALA A 462 8.82 -15.77 0.62
C ALA A 462 8.73 -15.88 2.16
N ASN A 463 9.85 -15.57 2.83
CA ASN A 463 9.96 -15.56 4.28
C ASN A 463 9.54 -14.18 4.82
N VAL A 464 8.28 -14.05 5.22
CA VAL A 464 7.78 -12.87 5.96
C VAL A 464 7.33 -13.25 7.36
N THR A 465 7.40 -12.29 8.28
CA THR A 465 6.82 -12.41 9.62
C THR A 465 5.29 -12.54 9.53
N THR A 466 4.65 -13.20 10.51
CA THR A 466 3.18 -13.25 10.62
C THR A 466 2.60 -11.91 11.05
N TRP A 467 1.33 -11.66 10.71
CA TRP A 467 0.57 -10.52 11.24
C TRP A 467 0.31 -10.70 12.75
N PRO A 468 0.29 -9.63 13.59
CA PRO A 468 0.48 -8.21 13.24
C PRO A 468 1.96 -7.76 13.15
N THR A 469 2.91 -8.53 13.68
CA THR A 469 4.33 -8.14 13.78
C THR A 469 4.95 -7.76 12.42
N ARG A 470 4.48 -8.39 11.33
CA ARG A 470 4.79 -8.05 9.92
C ARG A 470 4.71 -6.55 9.59
N LEU A 471 3.82 -5.78 10.23
CA LEU A 471 3.70 -4.34 9.99
C LEU A 471 4.95 -3.54 10.40
N HIS A 472 5.71 -4.03 11.37
CA HIS A 472 6.83 -3.30 11.98
C HIS A 472 8.18 -4.00 11.83
N SER A 473 8.21 -5.29 11.49
CA SER A 473 9.42 -6.01 11.10
C SER A 473 9.98 -5.51 9.76
N PRO A 474 11.21 -4.99 9.68
CA PRO A 474 11.83 -4.59 8.41
C PRO A 474 12.13 -5.84 7.56
N PRO A 475 11.53 -6.01 6.37
CA PRO A 475 11.70 -7.22 5.57
C PRO A 475 13.06 -7.25 4.87
N ASP A 476 13.62 -8.45 4.64
CA ASP A 476 14.96 -8.59 4.04
C ASP A 476 15.02 -8.12 2.58
N ARG A 477 13.88 -8.08 1.88
CA ARG A 477 13.74 -7.51 0.54
C ARG A 477 14.10 -6.00 0.48
N LEU A 478 14.19 -5.32 1.62
CA LEU A 478 14.78 -3.99 1.72
C LEU A 478 16.20 -3.90 1.13
N PHE A 479 16.95 -5.01 1.12
CA PHE A 479 18.28 -5.07 0.51
C PHE A 479 18.27 -5.22 -1.03
N SER A 480 17.16 -5.65 -1.65
CA SER A 480 17.09 -5.72 -3.12
C SER A 480 16.70 -4.38 -3.78
N ILE A 481 16.30 -3.36 -3.00
CA ILE A 481 15.95 -2.06 -3.58
C ILE A 481 17.21 -1.32 -4.00
N LYS A 482 17.23 -0.86 -5.26
CA LYS A 482 18.31 -0.03 -5.84
C LYS A 482 18.19 1.39 -5.27
N MET A 483 18.96 1.69 -4.23
CA MET A 483 19.08 3.01 -3.59
C MET A 483 20.40 3.15 -2.81
N ASP A 484 20.76 4.38 -2.50
CA ASP A 484 21.91 4.72 -1.65
C ASP A 484 21.78 4.20 -0.21
N ALA A 485 22.82 4.40 0.60
CA ALA A 485 22.86 4.04 2.02
C ALA A 485 22.52 2.57 2.34
N GLU A 486 23.03 1.63 1.53
CA GLU A 486 22.75 0.19 1.60
C GLU A 486 22.87 -0.42 3.01
N LEU A 487 23.94 -0.09 3.73
CA LEU A 487 24.17 -0.58 5.10
C LEU A 487 23.15 -0.06 6.13
N SER A 488 22.54 1.11 5.87
CA SER A 488 21.68 1.81 6.81
C SER A 488 20.18 1.62 6.54
N ARG A 489 19.78 0.90 5.48
CA ARG A 489 18.38 0.83 5.03
C ARG A 489 17.40 0.38 6.13
N ARG A 490 17.78 -0.61 6.97
CA ARG A 490 16.94 -1.06 8.10
C ARG A 490 16.65 0.06 9.10
N GLU A 491 17.61 0.96 9.31
CA GLU A 491 17.47 2.06 10.27
C GLU A 491 16.74 3.25 9.64
N ILE A 492 16.92 3.49 8.34
CA ILE A 492 16.10 4.43 7.55
C ILE A 492 14.63 3.99 7.56
N TYR A 493 14.33 2.70 7.38
CA TYR A 493 12.96 2.16 7.47
C TYR A 493 12.31 2.43 8.84
N LYS A 494 13.04 2.20 9.94
CA LYS A 494 12.55 2.47 11.30
C LYS A 494 12.39 3.97 11.54
N ALA A 495 13.32 4.79 11.07
CA ALA A 495 13.26 6.25 11.18
C ALA A 495 12.06 6.83 10.42
N GLU A 496 11.80 6.36 9.19
CA GLU A 496 10.63 6.75 8.39
C GLU A 496 9.32 6.36 9.08
N SER A 497 9.25 5.15 9.65
CA SER A 497 8.05 4.69 10.37
C SER A 497 7.82 5.48 11.66
N LYS A 498 8.88 5.80 12.41
CA LYS A 498 8.80 6.65 13.61
C LYS A 498 8.38 8.08 13.24
N PHE A 499 9.00 8.67 12.22
CA PHE A 499 8.68 10.02 11.73
C PHE A 499 7.20 10.13 11.35
N TRP A 500 6.68 9.18 10.57
CA TRP A 500 5.26 9.19 10.20
C TRP A 500 4.34 8.94 11.40
N HIS A 501 4.72 8.10 12.36
CA HIS A 501 3.94 7.93 13.58
C HIS A 501 3.82 9.24 14.37
N GLU A 502 4.91 9.99 14.53
CA GLU A 502 4.92 11.29 15.22
C GLU A 502 4.10 12.34 14.47
N ILE A 503 4.31 12.49 13.15
CA ILE A 503 3.58 13.46 12.32
C ILE A 503 2.08 13.16 12.28
N ILE A 504 1.68 11.91 12.05
CA ILE A 504 0.25 11.54 11.95
C ILE A 504 -0.43 11.55 13.32
N SER A 505 0.28 11.23 14.42
CA SER A 505 -0.24 11.45 15.78
C SER A 505 -0.56 12.95 16.01
N GLY A 506 0.35 13.83 15.57
CA GLY A 506 0.14 15.28 15.57
C GLY A 506 -1.10 15.70 14.75
N TYR A 507 -1.25 15.19 13.52
CA TYR A 507 -2.41 15.49 12.67
C TYR A 507 -3.73 14.97 13.24
N VAL A 508 -3.73 13.76 13.83
CA VAL A 508 -4.90 13.17 14.48
C VAL A 508 -5.38 14.01 15.66
N GLY A 509 -4.45 14.57 16.44
CA GLY A 509 -4.75 15.49 17.53
C GLY A 509 -5.19 16.88 17.05
N ALA A 510 -4.35 17.56 16.25
CA ALA A 510 -4.56 18.96 15.87
C ALA A 510 -5.69 19.19 14.86
N PHE A 511 -5.96 18.22 13.99
CA PHE A 511 -6.97 18.32 12.93
C PHE A 511 -8.14 17.36 13.12
N HIS A 512 -8.26 16.76 14.31
CA HIS A 512 -9.40 15.92 14.72
C HIS A 512 -9.75 14.79 13.72
N TRP A 513 -8.74 14.09 13.19
CA TRP A 513 -8.95 13.11 12.10
C TRP A 513 -9.95 11.99 12.43
N LYS A 514 -10.14 11.66 13.71
CA LYS A 514 -11.14 10.69 14.18
C LYS A 514 -12.58 11.13 13.90
N GLU A 515 -12.83 12.42 13.74
CA GLU A 515 -14.15 13.00 13.44
C GLU A 515 -14.43 13.08 11.92
N LEU A 516 -13.40 12.92 11.08
CA LEU A 516 -13.49 13.04 9.63
C LEU A 516 -14.10 11.82 8.92
N ASN A 517 -14.33 10.71 9.64
CA ASN A 517 -14.92 9.48 9.09
C ASN A 517 -14.19 8.95 7.82
N LEU A 518 -12.87 9.11 7.78
CA LEU A 518 -12.00 8.68 6.68
C LEU A 518 -12.17 7.19 6.40
N ARG A 519 -12.22 6.79 5.11
CA ARG A 519 -12.21 5.37 4.71
C ARG A 519 -11.28 5.09 3.56
N ASN A 520 -11.42 5.81 2.46
CA ASN A 520 -10.59 5.66 1.26
C ASN A 520 -9.47 6.69 1.33
N VAL A 521 -8.27 6.25 1.70
CA VAL A 521 -7.09 7.12 1.80
C VAL A 521 -6.07 6.72 0.74
N MET A 522 -5.34 7.70 0.19
CA MET A 522 -4.22 7.46 -0.72
C MET A 522 -2.99 8.18 -0.18
N ASP A 523 -1.88 7.45 -0.10
CA ASP A 523 -0.54 8.01 0.12
C ASP A 523 0.16 8.06 -1.24
N MET A 524 0.22 9.26 -1.83
CA MET A 524 0.64 9.46 -3.22
C MET A 524 2.15 9.25 -3.44
N ARG A 525 2.95 9.32 -2.38
CA ARG A 525 4.40 9.06 -2.42
C ARG A 525 4.82 8.25 -1.20
N SER A 526 4.40 6.99 -1.18
CA SER A 526 4.74 6.08 -0.11
C SER A 526 6.15 5.53 -0.30
N LEU A 527 7.05 5.81 0.66
CA LEU A 527 8.36 5.17 0.71
C LEU A 527 8.22 3.75 1.24
N TYR A 528 8.18 3.57 2.56
CA TYR A 528 8.08 2.26 3.19
C TYR A 528 6.72 2.02 3.85
N GLY A 529 5.75 2.91 3.62
CA GLY A 529 4.40 2.80 4.15
C GLY A 529 4.28 3.22 5.61
N GLY A 530 5.21 4.03 6.14
CA GLY A 530 5.15 4.54 7.51
C GLY A 530 3.85 5.32 7.78
N PHE A 531 3.35 6.06 6.80
CA PHE A 531 2.05 6.75 6.85
C PHE A 531 0.89 5.77 7.12
N ALA A 532 0.81 4.68 6.35
CA ALA A 532 -0.25 3.68 6.51
C ALA A 532 -0.10 2.86 7.81
N ALA A 533 1.13 2.59 8.23
CA ALA A 533 1.40 1.96 9.52
C ALA A 533 0.99 2.85 10.71
N ALA A 534 1.27 4.15 10.65
CA ALA A 534 0.84 5.11 11.66
C ALA A 534 -0.69 5.19 11.78
N LEU A 535 -1.42 5.23 10.66
CA LEU A 535 -2.90 5.20 10.65
C LEU A 535 -3.46 3.93 11.30
N HIS A 536 -2.82 2.77 11.05
CA HIS A 536 -3.19 1.51 11.69
C HIS A 536 -2.94 1.53 13.20
N ASP A 537 -1.74 1.94 13.65
CA ASP A 537 -1.39 1.98 15.07
C ASP A 537 -2.26 2.97 15.86
N LEU A 538 -2.67 4.08 15.23
CA LEU A 538 -3.56 5.09 15.81
C LEU A 538 -5.06 4.71 15.74
N ASN A 539 -5.37 3.51 15.23
CA ASN A 539 -6.70 2.91 15.10
C ASN A 539 -7.67 3.78 14.27
N ILE A 540 -7.21 4.28 13.11
CA ILE A 540 -8.08 4.94 12.13
C ILE A 540 -8.65 3.86 11.18
N ASP A 541 -9.98 3.71 11.13
CA ASP A 541 -10.68 2.65 10.35
C ASP A 541 -10.76 2.97 8.84
N CYS A 542 -9.59 3.17 8.23
CA CYS A 542 -9.40 3.42 6.82
C CYS A 542 -8.51 2.37 6.16
N TRP A 543 -8.59 2.26 4.84
CA TRP A 543 -7.58 1.59 4.04
C TRP A 543 -6.77 2.64 3.27
N VAL A 544 -5.48 2.37 3.06
CA VAL A 544 -4.56 3.25 2.34
C VAL A 544 -4.10 2.57 1.06
N LEU A 545 -4.28 3.24 -0.09
CA LEU A 545 -3.53 2.89 -1.30
C LEU A 545 -2.17 3.57 -1.24
N ASN A 546 -1.11 2.78 -1.10
CA ASN A 546 0.26 3.28 -1.03
C ASN A 546 0.84 3.34 -2.46
N VAL A 547 1.05 4.54 -3.00
CA VAL A 547 1.55 4.72 -4.36
C VAL A 547 3.06 4.93 -4.33
N VAL A 548 3.79 4.17 -5.16
CA VAL A 548 5.24 4.28 -5.36
C VAL A 548 5.48 4.95 -6.72
N PRO A 549 5.94 6.21 -6.78
CA PRO A 549 6.20 6.90 -8.03
C PRO A 549 7.33 6.26 -8.83
N VAL A 550 7.20 6.19 -10.16
CA VAL A 550 8.27 5.73 -11.07
C VAL A 550 9.52 6.62 -11.07
N SER A 551 9.41 7.83 -10.51
CA SER A 551 10.50 8.80 -10.36
C SER A 551 11.52 8.44 -9.27
N GLY A 552 11.23 7.42 -8.45
CA GLY A 552 12.07 7.02 -7.32
C GLY A 552 12.43 5.54 -7.31
N SER A 553 13.17 5.12 -6.28
CA SER A 553 13.49 3.71 -6.05
C SER A 553 12.23 2.87 -5.83
N ASN A 554 12.18 1.69 -6.44
CA ASN A 554 11.04 0.78 -6.32
C ASN A 554 10.95 0.15 -4.92
N THR A 555 10.26 0.82 -3.99
CA THR A 555 9.99 0.34 -2.63
C THR A 555 8.74 -0.56 -2.55
N LEU A 556 7.97 -0.68 -3.64
CA LEU A 556 6.71 -1.41 -3.67
C LEU A 556 6.80 -2.87 -3.17
N PRO A 557 7.86 -3.64 -3.45
CA PRO A 557 8.02 -4.99 -2.90
C PRO A 557 8.08 -5.01 -1.37
N VAL A 558 8.65 -3.98 -0.73
CA VAL A 558 8.72 -3.85 0.74
C VAL A 558 7.36 -3.50 1.35
N LEU A 559 6.53 -2.70 0.67
CA LEU A 559 5.15 -2.42 1.11
C LEU A 559 4.34 -3.71 1.23
N TYR A 560 4.44 -4.58 0.22
CA TYR A 560 3.77 -5.88 0.24
C TYR A 560 4.35 -6.82 1.30
N ASP A 561 5.67 -6.88 1.48
CA ASP A 561 6.28 -7.66 2.56
C ASP A 561 5.87 -7.16 3.96
N ARG A 562 5.67 -5.84 4.14
CA ARG A 562 5.10 -5.21 5.35
C ARG A 562 3.61 -5.53 5.58
N GLY A 563 2.93 -6.10 4.59
CA GLY A 563 1.50 -6.45 4.67
C GLY A 563 0.55 -5.32 4.28
N LEU A 564 1.04 -4.34 3.53
CA LEU A 564 0.27 -3.23 2.98
C LEU A 564 -0.06 -3.48 1.50
N ILE A 565 -1.13 -2.83 1.00
CA ILE A 565 -1.46 -2.80 -0.43
C ILE A 565 -0.93 -1.51 -1.07
N GLY A 566 -0.45 -1.60 -2.30
CA GLY A 566 0.11 -0.46 -3.01
C GLY A 566 0.19 -0.67 -4.51
N VAL A 567 0.63 0.34 -5.23
CA VAL A 567 0.74 0.29 -6.69
C VAL A 567 1.87 1.19 -7.18
N MET A 568 2.49 0.83 -8.31
CA MET A 568 3.43 1.72 -9.01
C MET A 568 2.66 2.64 -9.97
N HIS A 569 3.00 3.92 -10.02
CA HIS A 569 2.33 4.90 -10.89
C HIS A 569 3.27 6.03 -11.33
N ASP A 570 3.06 6.57 -12.52
CA ASP A 570 3.68 7.82 -12.96
C ASP A 570 2.68 8.98 -12.80
N TRP A 571 2.95 9.90 -11.87
CA TRP A 571 2.09 11.07 -11.64
C TRP A 571 2.08 12.09 -12.78
N CYS A 572 2.92 11.90 -13.81
CA CYS A 572 2.80 12.62 -15.07
C CYS A 572 1.69 12.07 -15.98
N GLU A 573 1.05 10.95 -15.61
CA GLU A 573 -0.10 10.35 -16.26
C GLU A 573 -1.33 10.35 -15.31
N PRO A 574 -2.57 10.40 -15.82
CA PRO A 574 -3.76 10.29 -14.98
C PRO A 574 -3.92 8.91 -14.33
N PHE A 575 -4.53 8.85 -13.14
CA PHE A 575 -4.67 7.61 -12.37
C PHE A 575 -5.88 6.78 -12.82
N ASP A 576 -5.72 5.46 -12.96
CA ASP A 576 -6.78 4.51 -13.35
C ASP A 576 -7.79 4.23 -12.23
N THR A 577 -8.55 5.26 -11.88
CA THR A 577 -9.65 5.23 -10.91
C THR A 577 -10.80 6.14 -11.32
N TYR A 578 -11.99 5.86 -10.78
CA TYR A 578 -13.15 6.74 -10.93
C TYR A 578 -12.94 8.09 -10.24
N PRO A 579 -13.50 9.19 -10.78
CA PRO A 579 -13.52 10.46 -10.06
C PRO A 579 -14.20 10.33 -8.70
N ARG A 580 -13.77 11.16 -7.73
CA ARG A 580 -14.35 11.26 -6.37
C ARG A 580 -14.29 9.94 -5.59
N THR A 581 -13.12 9.29 -5.64
CA THR A 581 -12.86 8.00 -4.98
C THR A 581 -12.40 8.17 -3.52
N TYR A 582 -11.48 9.10 -3.24
CA TYR A 582 -10.76 9.18 -1.96
C TYR A 582 -11.33 10.25 -1.03
N ASP A 583 -11.41 9.94 0.26
CA ASP A 583 -11.78 10.90 1.33
C ASP A 583 -10.58 11.79 1.70
N LEU A 584 -9.37 11.24 1.68
CA LEU A 584 -8.12 11.96 1.94
C LEU A 584 -7.00 11.57 0.97
N LEU A 585 -6.33 12.57 0.40
CA LEU A 585 -5.06 12.40 -0.31
C LEU A 585 -3.91 12.94 0.54
N HIS A 586 -2.85 12.16 0.72
CA HIS A 586 -1.61 12.55 1.36
C HIS A 586 -0.48 12.59 0.33
N ALA A 587 0.29 13.67 0.29
CA ALA A 587 1.44 13.82 -0.59
C ALA A 587 2.61 14.46 0.17
N ALA A 588 3.72 13.73 0.30
CA ALA A 588 4.91 14.20 0.99
C ALA A 588 6.10 14.23 0.03
N ALA A 589 6.71 15.41 -0.15
CA ALA A 589 7.82 15.64 -1.09
C ALA A 589 7.52 15.23 -2.55
N LEU A 590 6.24 15.10 -2.92
CA LEU A 590 5.83 14.64 -4.25
C LEU A 590 6.15 15.70 -5.30
N PHE A 591 5.74 16.94 -5.04
CA PHE A 591 5.81 18.00 -6.03
C PHE A 591 7.24 18.50 -6.23
N SER A 592 8.06 18.55 -5.17
CA SER A 592 9.50 18.81 -5.30
C SER A 592 10.23 17.84 -6.26
N VAL A 593 9.73 16.62 -6.45
CA VAL A 593 10.30 15.63 -7.38
C VAL A 593 9.63 15.69 -8.76
N GLU A 594 8.30 15.61 -8.83
CA GLU A 594 7.58 15.50 -10.11
C GLU A 594 7.58 16.80 -10.92
N ARG A 595 7.76 17.97 -10.30
CA ARG A 595 7.85 19.26 -11.02
C ARG A 595 8.98 19.32 -12.05
N ASN A 596 10.00 18.46 -11.91
CA ASN A 596 11.11 18.35 -12.85
C ASN A 596 10.79 17.43 -14.04
N ARG A 597 9.63 16.74 -14.04
CA ARG A 597 9.18 15.76 -15.05
C ARG A 597 7.92 16.20 -15.79
N CYS A 598 7.02 16.90 -15.10
CA CYS A 598 5.75 17.40 -15.63
C CYS A 598 5.19 18.58 -14.81
N ASN A 599 4.16 19.24 -15.36
CA ASN A 599 3.53 20.41 -14.73
C ASN A 599 2.73 20.00 -13.48
N VAL A 600 3.04 20.60 -12.32
CA VAL A 600 2.36 20.37 -11.04
C VAL A 600 0.86 20.66 -11.09
N THR A 601 0.43 21.57 -11.97
CA THR A 601 -0.99 21.87 -12.23
C THR A 601 -1.75 20.63 -12.71
N THR A 602 -1.14 19.79 -13.55
CA THR A 602 -1.75 18.54 -14.04
C THR A 602 -1.97 17.56 -12.90
N ILE A 603 -1.00 17.45 -11.99
CA ILE A 603 -1.12 16.61 -10.78
C ILE A 603 -2.23 17.14 -9.87
N MET A 604 -2.34 18.45 -9.67
CA MET A 604 -3.39 19.03 -8.82
C MET A 604 -4.80 18.91 -9.43
N ILE A 605 -4.97 19.00 -10.75
CA ILE A 605 -6.24 18.71 -11.44
C ILE A 605 -6.61 17.22 -11.27
N GLU A 606 -5.63 16.32 -11.36
CA GLU A 606 -5.84 14.90 -11.15
C GLU A 606 -6.22 14.59 -9.69
N MET A 607 -5.59 15.25 -8.71
CA MET A 607 -5.98 15.21 -7.30
C MET A 607 -7.42 15.71 -7.10
N ASP A 608 -7.80 16.81 -7.75
CA ASP A 608 -9.18 17.32 -7.72
C ASP A 608 -10.17 16.29 -8.29
N ARG A 609 -9.83 15.63 -9.41
CA ARG A 609 -10.65 14.60 -10.02
C ARG A 609 -10.89 13.44 -9.05
N ILE A 610 -9.87 12.93 -8.38
CA ILE A 610 -9.96 11.70 -7.57
C ILE A 610 -10.40 11.93 -6.11
N VAL A 611 -10.26 13.14 -5.56
CA VAL A 611 -10.74 13.48 -4.20
C VAL A 611 -12.25 13.74 -4.19
N ARG A 612 -12.94 13.28 -3.13
CA ARG A 612 -14.38 13.45 -2.95
C ARG A 612 -14.76 14.92 -2.68
N PRO A 613 -15.97 15.37 -3.07
CA PRO A 613 -16.58 16.56 -2.49
C PRO A 613 -16.79 16.35 -0.98
N GLY A 614 -16.31 17.29 -0.18
CA GLY A 614 -16.15 17.16 1.28
C GLY A 614 -14.82 16.51 1.71
N GLY A 615 -14.01 16.03 0.79
CA GLY A 615 -12.71 15.42 1.05
C GLY A 615 -11.57 16.43 1.28
N ARG A 616 -10.44 15.92 1.73
CA ARG A 616 -9.27 16.72 2.11
C ARG A 616 -7.99 16.27 1.42
N VAL A 617 -7.07 17.22 1.27
CA VAL A 617 -5.75 17.03 0.68
C VAL A 617 -4.71 17.54 1.67
N TYR A 618 -3.68 16.76 1.96
CA TYR A 618 -2.57 17.09 2.84
C TYR A 618 -1.27 17.00 2.06
N ILE A 619 -0.65 18.14 1.77
CA ILE A 619 0.60 18.24 1.01
C ILE A 619 1.70 18.78 1.94
N ARG A 620 2.72 17.98 2.23
CA ARG A 620 3.93 18.41 2.94
C ARG A 620 5.08 18.49 1.96
N ASP A 621 5.51 19.70 1.65
CA ASP A 621 6.53 19.96 0.63
C ASP A 621 7.34 21.23 0.97
N THR A 622 8.31 21.58 0.12
CA THR A 622 9.16 22.76 0.33
C THR A 622 8.39 24.07 0.21
N THR A 623 8.78 25.11 0.95
CA THR A 623 8.07 26.41 0.98
C THR A 623 7.79 26.99 -0.42
N PRO A 624 8.75 27.04 -1.37
CA PRO A 624 8.50 27.59 -2.70
C PRO A 624 7.49 26.79 -3.52
N VAL A 625 7.45 25.46 -3.32
CA VAL A 625 6.47 24.57 -3.93
C VAL A 625 5.10 24.81 -3.30
N ILE A 626 5.01 24.89 -1.97
CA ILE A 626 3.75 25.12 -1.27
C ILE A 626 3.10 26.46 -1.66
N GLU A 627 3.88 27.52 -1.90
CA GLU A 627 3.37 28.80 -2.43
C GLU A 627 2.74 28.67 -3.83
N GLU A 628 3.40 27.93 -4.74
CA GLU A 628 2.87 27.65 -6.09
C GLU A 628 1.56 26.84 -6.02
N LEU A 629 1.52 25.81 -5.17
CA LEU A 629 0.33 24.96 -5.00
C LEU A 629 -0.83 25.68 -4.29
N GLU A 630 -0.55 26.69 -3.46
CA GLU A 630 -1.58 27.54 -2.83
C GLU A 630 -2.31 28.40 -3.88
N GLU A 631 -1.59 28.99 -4.84
CA GLU A 631 -2.20 29.70 -5.97
C GLU A 631 -3.05 28.78 -6.85
N ILE A 632 -2.57 27.56 -7.16
CA ILE A 632 -3.32 26.58 -7.94
C ILE A 632 -4.55 26.08 -7.16
N ALA A 633 -4.45 25.83 -5.85
CA ALA A 633 -5.59 25.42 -5.01
C ALA A 633 -6.72 26.45 -5.05
N HIS A 634 -6.41 27.74 -5.02
CA HIS A 634 -7.39 28.81 -5.20
C HIS A 634 -8.03 28.81 -6.61
N ALA A 635 -7.26 28.51 -7.66
CA ALA A 635 -7.77 28.40 -9.03
C ALA A 635 -8.69 27.17 -9.21
N LEU A 636 -8.42 26.06 -8.53
CA LEU A 636 -9.29 24.87 -8.46
C LEU A 636 -10.58 25.11 -7.64
N GLY A 637 -10.63 26.20 -6.86
CA GLY A 637 -11.76 26.50 -5.97
C GLY A 637 -11.74 25.72 -4.64
N TRP A 638 -10.59 25.15 -4.25
CA TRP A 638 -10.40 24.61 -2.91
C TRP A 638 -10.31 25.73 -1.88
N VAL A 639 -10.45 25.37 -0.60
CA VAL A 639 -10.08 26.25 0.51
C VAL A 639 -8.74 25.78 1.08
N PRO A 640 -7.62 26.44 0.73
CA PRO A 640 -6.30 26.11 1.26
C PRO A 640 -6.09 26.69 2.66
N PHE A 641 -5.30 25.98 3.45
CA PHE A 641 -4.78 26.40 4.75
C PHE A 641 -3.30 26.02 4.84
N LYS A 642 -2.42 26.99 5.06
CA LYS A 642 -0.98 26.79 5.19
C LYS A 642 -0.56 26.74 6.66
N PHE A 643 0.24 25.75 7.03
CA PHE A 643 0.74 25.53 8.38
C PHE A 643 2.26 25.34 8.38
N ASP A 644 2.90 25.77 9.46
CA ASP A 644 4.29 25.45 9.74
C ASP A 644 4.46 23.97 10.14
N GLY A 645 5.63 23.41 9.86
CA GLY A 645 6.01 22.09 10.36
C GLY A 645 6.32 22.10 11.87
N SER A 646 6.55 20.90 12.43
CA SER A 646 7.07 20.73 13.80
C SER A 646 8.42 21.41 14.04
N GLU A 647 9.18 21.65 12.97
CA GLU A 647 10.43 22.41 12.95
C GLU A 647 10.24 23.95 13.08
N GLY A 648 8.99 24.44 13.06
CA GLY A 648 8.65 25.85 13.27
C GLY A 648 8.65 26.74 12.00
N PRO A 649 8.44 28.06 12.17
CA PRO A 649 8.16 28.99 11.07
C PRO A 649 9.33 29.22 10.13
N HIS A 650 10.57 28.99 10.58
CA HIS A 650 11.78 29.13 9.74
C HIS A 650 12.15 27.84 8.99
N SER A 651 11.41 26.74 9.16
CA SER A 651 11.61 25.54 8.35
C SER A 651 11.28 25.80 6.87
N ASN A 652 12.10 25.24 5.99
CA ASN A 652 11.84 25.18 4.55
C ASN A 652 10.73 24.19 4.17
N TRP A 653 10.11 23.50 5.14
CA TRP A 653 8.98 22.58 4.91
C TRP A 653 7.70 23.12 5.50
N LYS A 654 6.65 23.21 4.67
CA LYS A 654 5.30 23.62 5.09
C LYS A 654 4.29 22.51 4.83
N LEU A 655 3.14 22.61 5.49
CA LEU A 655 1.96 21.78 5.23
C LEU A 655 0.88 22.64 4.60
N LEU A 656 0.39 22.25 3.43
CA LEU A 656 -0.81 22.78 2.80
C LEU A 656 -1.94 21.77 3.00
N ILE A 657 -3.03 22.21 3.63
CA ILE A 657 -4.29 21.47 3.70
C ILE A 657 -5.27 22.10 2.72
N GLY A 658 -5.74 21.33 1.72
CA GLY A 658 -6.80 21.73 0.80
C GLY A 658 -8.13 21.07 1.17
N GLU A 659 -9.18 21.86 1.37
CA GLU A 659 -10.56 21.35 1.46
C GLU A 659 -11.29 21.49 0.11
N LYS A 660 -11.69 20.37 -0.49
CA LYS A 660 -12.62 20.37 -1.63
C LYS A 660 -14.05 20.41 -1.10
N ARG A 661 -14.62 21.61 -0.95
CA ARG A 661 -15.96 21.78 -0.34
C ARG A 661 -17.09 21.28 -1.26
N LEU A 662 -18.25 21.02 -0.63
CA LEU A 662 -19.53 20.75 -1.32
C LEU A 662 -20.10 22.05 -1.91
#